data_AF-A0AAJ7Q165-F1
#
_entry.id   AF-A0AAJ7Q165-F1
#
_cell.length_a   1.000
_cell.length_b   1.000
_cell.length_c   1.000
_cell.angle_alpha   90.00
_cell.angle_beta   90.00
_cell.angle_gamma   90.00
#
_symmetry.space_group_name_H-M   'P 1'
#
loop_
_entity.id
_entity.type
_entity.pdbx_description
1 polymer ?
#
loop_
_entity_poly.entity_id
_entity_poly.type
_entity_poly.pdbx_seq_one_letter_code
_entity_poly.pdbx_strand_id
1 'polypeptide(L)'
;MANGPGLALAGGGEIYVGSEIRDSLTLLDVLYANQFERETFGPIVFEQTEENFYRGAPPKWLNFHIGQQAKSNSAQTPLVKRDGYDTLVQEIFQKRKYPGISTVKLFHQPRCGGTTLAMQVLWDLRKRFRCAVLTGSTSDITNVAKEVVHLFTAGSRGHQNTVLLLLNDEEILENLQDSIMMTMAEQEIDTPMPVVILLSCVRKEAVLQSDHVVLERALSETEKQKFNEKKEELSSRYSDKYQEFHGFNIIQTNFSQAYVRQACMVFSEVRRANRPLKNQLAAFLSLLSAYVPDSYLLESQCLDFFKHDDSIHGHLSLEDRMQPFSHLIITYQQDKTSERRVRMAHPMIAQCCTELMAEAGVTRSDTARNLLTRFCRAEFPPYLLGFVKYMLTKREMKTEENPIDNTEIKEDRERFSRLILDIQDTEDSVESASVLKLASNKFEQNPFFPQALARVYYLELKDYSKAEIWAKKAKERDSHNSHIADTLGQVHKNHLKSKKESSDNQTEILQLAKKAIEAFKDEERLAENDIEGGTKVRTKVSRVFNTRGQLGYLQVCSILYDLLVSQNKTWRRVLTKDVSMDSVLESLGDNKLLRFHDLIKSLRDEVERKCAFLDKYLAYSKPYMKKDDDQYISGVTSDCYRKYVGDTTPSHMKEKCADFIHKLKQNLADSSARVVSCLDRECTKSVLKEITTWWEEIYTSKDSLTALVNYILAHIMLSNVGVNFPPKHKYLTTFRKQMPLSPTEEPVFHMLGLLLNWPADSEDKSVLDLSQLVRYMHFSYEHAYKTYFRSRYLHPLFFIGKGRGLSRIVHREVLERLFLGQNKGAKRDLSNWNHEKIFLNPMVQEHLLRVEGVVRNYSVFAAIGDNEIEVDANLRNSLWRPRQVSFYLGFTIRGPVAFGIRTKTAEKGPSGRLKLGPWGRETDSSDWTTVKPEVNGLHEVHTYSIQSEAGQYECSVSALRWVCNKKVSFHYQFRSWEEHMAEPACIDYMPAGPLLDITVTDGKLEEVHLPHWIDHSSKISDLFSILHVDTCGNFVEQVSEVTSSHIKLLQPTFSPRGVMIRKKLGISVKVFYDVLIYKTKKEFLTLHVYLVPPDRDVKQKVERNETSYGSIMIPKPNPDKSLEMLDHFFLTTDMDTAEIQPDKLKLRYERRNFFEVFIRNADSDFSLKLQSKQNKNNEHDTVWTCTIRQGDYQNQSTDHKDAFH
;
A
#
# COMPACT_ATOMS: atom_id res chain seq x y z
N MET A 1 -23.11 -21.25 33.62
CA MET A 1 -22.87 -20.26 32.54
C MET A 1 -21.63 -20.57 31.68
N ALA A 2 -20.91 -21.69 31.88
CA ALA A 2 -19.63 -21.98 31.22
C ALA A 2 -19.72 -22.87 29.94
N ASN A 3 -20.82 -22.78 29.18
CA ASN A 3 -21.11 -23.65 28.03
C ASN A 3 -21.37 -22.89 26.71
N GLY A 4 -21.10 -21.58 26.67
CA GLY A 4 -21.32 -20.74 25.48
C GLY A 4 -20.08 -20.59 24.58
N PRO A 5 -20.21 -19.87 23.45
CA PRO A 5 -19.06 -19.46 22.64
C PRO A 5 -18.14 -18.49 23.43
N GLY A 6 -16.82 -18.69 23.32
CA GLY A 6 -15.80 -17.92 24.03
C GLY A 6 -15.00 -17.00 23.11
N LEU A 7 -14.84 -15.73 23.45
CA LEU A 7 -13.93 -14.79 22.76
C LEU A 7 -12.57 -14.73 23.46
N ALA A 8 -11.50 -14.55 22.70
CA ALA A 8 -10.14 -14.43 23.25
C ALA A 8 -9.92 -13.12 24.01
N LEU A 9 -9.24 -13.22 25.15
CA LEU A 9 -8.78 -12.09 25.98
C LEU A 9 -7.33 -11.71 25.67
N ALA A 10 -6.99 -10.42 25.84
CA ALA A 10 -5.64 -9.91 25.57
C ALA A 10 -4.56 -10.50 26.49
N GLY A 11 -4.88 -10.78 27.76
CA GLY A 11 -3.96 -11.36 28.76
C GLY A 11 -3.83 -12.89 28.71
N GLY A 12 -4.46 -13.54 27.71
CA GLY A 12 -4.66 -14.99 27.70
C GLY A 12 -5.97 -15.40 28.41
N GLY A 13 -6.59 -16.48 27.95
CA GLY A 13 -7.91 -16.94 28.41
C GLY A 13 -9.07 -16.55 27.50
N GLU A 14 -10.29 -16.88 27.91
CA GLU A 14 -11.51 -16.74 27.11
C GLU A 14 -12.64 -16.11 27.94
N ILE A 15 -13.48 -15.29 27.30
CA ILE A 15 -14.73 -14.78 27.88
C ILE A 15 -15.93 -15.38 27.14
N TYR A 16 -16.83 -16.01 27.91
CA TYR A 16 -18.10 -16.50 27.39
C TYR A 16 -19.05 -15.35 27.08
N VAL A 17 -19.66 -15.42 25.90
CA VAL A 17 -20.54 -14.38 25.40
C VAL A 17 -21.99 -14.85 25.41
N GLY A 18 -22.91 -13.99 25.87
CA GLY A 18 -24.36 -14.24 25.84
C GLY A 18 -24.95 -14.16 24.42
N SER A 19 -26.20 -14.58 24.25
CA SER A 19 -26.93 -14.52 22.97
C SER A 19 -27.05 -13.10 22.43
N GLU A 20 -27.17 -12.09 23.29
CA GLU A 20 -27.32 -10.68 22.89
C GLU A 20 -26.18 -10.18 21.99
N ILE A 21 -24.93 -10.45 22.35
CA ILE A 21 -23.77 -10.04 21.55
C ILE A 21 -23.69 -10.88 20.27
N ARG A 22 -23.95 -12.18 20.35
CA ARG A 22 -23.93 -13.06 19.16
C ARG A 22 -24.98 -12.65 18.13
N ASP A 23 -26.18 -12.34 18.59
CA ASP A 23 -27.30 -12.00 17.73
C ASP A 23 -27.19 -10.55 17.19
N SER A 24 -26.31 -9.72 17.79
CA SER A 24 -25.98 -8.36 17.34
C SER A 24 -24.93 -8.28 16.23
N LEU A 25 -24.14 -9.35 16.00
CA LEU A 25 -23.06 -9.40 15.02
C LEU A 25 -23.52 -10.11 13.75
N THR A 26 -24.35 -9.44 12.96
CA THR A 26 -25.02 -10.05 11.79
C THR A 26 -24.22 -9.94 10.49
N LEU A 27 -23.24 -9.03 10.45
CA LEU A 27 -22.42 -8.75 9.27
C LEU A 27 -21.03 -9.40 9.36
N LEU A 28 -20.70 -10.00 10.50
CA LEU A 28 -19.42 -10.66 10.79
C LEU A 28 -19.63 -12.15 11.12
N ASP A 29 -18.94 -13.04 10.41
CA ASP A 29 -18.74 -14.43 10.84
C ASP A 29 -17.60 -14.49 11.86
N VAL A 30 -17.96 -14.51 13.14
CA VAL A 30 -17.02 -14.49 14.26
C VAL A 30 -16.49 -15.88 14.55
N LEU A 31 -15.17 -16.02 14.54
CA LEU A 31 -14.48 -17.24 14.91
C LEU A 31 -14.13 -17.23 16.41
N TYR A 32 -14.80 -18.09 17.16
CA TYR A 32 -14.62 -18.20 18.61
C TYR A 32 -13.34 -18.94 19.00
N ALA A 33 -12.77 -18.61 20.15
CA ALA A 33 -11.52 -19.20 20.66
C ALA A 33 -11.66 -20.71 20.90
N ASN A 34 -12.80 -21.12 21.48
CA ASN A 34 -13.18 -22.49 21.77
C ASN A 34 -13.99 -23.18 20.65
N GLN A 35 -13.94 -22.65 19.42
CA GLN A 35 -14.70 -23.21 18.29
C GLN A 35 -14.44 -24.72 18.14
N PHE A 36 -15.53 -25.51 18.16
CA PHE A 36 -15.55 -26.98 18.07
C PHE A 36 -14.88 -27.77 19.22
N GLU A 37 -14.33 -27.15 20.25
CA GLU A 37 -13.62 -27.88 21.33
C GLU A 37 -14.52 -28.78 22.19
N ARG A 38 -15.84 -28.56 22.13
CA ARG A 38 -16.84 -29.35 22.88
C ARG A 38 -17.95 -29.92 21.99
N GLU A 39 -17.77 -29.86 20.67
CA GLU A 39 -18.69 -30.46 19.69
C GLU A 39 -18.19 -31.86 19.30
N THR A 40 -19.08 -32.84 19.29
CA THR A 40 -18.78 -34.19 18.81
C THR A 40 -19.34 -34.37 17.40
N PHE A 41 -18.46 -34.65 16.44
CA PHE A 41 -18.84 -34.96 15.06
C PHE A 41 -18.71 -36.46 14.81
N GLY A 42 -19.67 -37.04 14.09
CA GLY A 42 -19.57 -38.42 13.64
C GLY A 42 -18.45 -38.58 12.58
N PRO A 43 -17.78 -39.75 12.50
CA PRO A 43 -16.69 -39.99 11.53
C PRO A 43 -17.06 -39.66 10.09
N ILE A 44 -18.30 -39.95 9.70
CA ILE A 44 -18.84 -39.69 8.35
C ILE A 44 -18.84 -38.18 8.02
N VAL A 45 -19.19 -37.33 8.99
CA VAL A 45 -19.25 -35.88 8.78
C VAL A 45 -17.84 -35.29 8.59
N PHE A 46 -16.86 -35.79 9.36
CA PHE A 46 -15.46 -35.43 9.18
C PHE A 46 -14.92 -35.87 7.83
N GLU A 47 -15.12 -37.14 7.48
CA GLU A 47 -14.64 -37.70 6.22
C GLU A 47 -15.26 -36.96 5.01
N GLN A 48 -16.57 -36.71 5.01
CA GLN A 48 -17.25 -35.96 3.95
C GLN A 48 -16.82 -34.48 3.88
N THR A 49 -16.55 -33.85 5.02
CA THR A 49 -16.10 -32.44 5.05
C THR A 49 -14.67 -32.31 4.52
N GLU A 50 -13.80 -33.26 4.86
CA GLU A 50 -12.44 -33.35 4.36
C GLU A 50 -12.41 -33.69 2.85
N GLU A 51 -13.20 -34.69 2.41
CA GLU A 51 -13.33 -35.09 1.01
C GLU A 51 -13.79 -33.90 0.14
N ASN A 52 -14.87 -33.23 0.51
CA ASN A 52 -15.41 -32.10 -0.25
C ASN A 52 -14.38 -30.98 -0.39
N PHE A 53 -13.60 -30.71 0.66
CA PHE A 53 -12.55 -29.69 0.62
C PHE A 53 -11.45 -30.03 -0.40
N TYR A 54 -10.90 -31.25 -0.36
CA TYR A 54 -9.85 -31.65 -1.31
C TYR A 54 -10.34 -31.84 -2.75
N ARG A 55 -11.62 -32.19 -2.93
CA ARG A 55 -12.26 -32.17 -4.25
C ARG A 55 -12.35 -30.75 -4.82
N GLY A 56 -12.41 -29.70 -3.98
CA GLY A 56 -12.43 -28.30 -4.40
C GLY A 56 -13.57 -27.44 -3.84
N ALA A 57 -14.28 -27.88 -2.80
CA ALA A 57 -15.25 -27.04 -2.11
C ALA A 57 -14.56 -25.88 -1.34
N PRO A 58 -15.22 -24.73 -1.14
CA PRO A 58 -14.68 -23.65 -0.33
C PRO A 58 -14.33 -24.12 1.10
N PRO A 59 -13.25 -23.58 1.71
CA PRO A 59 -12.85 -23.97 3.07
C PRO A 59 -13.92 -23.61 4.10
N LYS A 60 -14.14 -24.50 5.06
CA LYS A 60 -14.96 -24.29 6.25
C LYS A 60 -14.10 -24.31 7.51
N TRP A 61 -14.55 -23.66 8.59
CA TRP A 61 -13.88 -23.73 9.89
C TRP A 61 -13.61 -25.17 10.35
N LEU A 62 -14.53 -26.09 10.06
CA LEU A 62 -14.39 -27.50 10.39
C LEU A 62 -13.19 -28.18 9.69
N ASN A 63 -12.80 -27.74 8.49
CA ASN A 63 -11.61 -28.28 7.80
C ASN A 63 -10.32 -28.00 8.60
N PHE A 64 -10.22 -26.81 9.18
CA PHE A 64 -9.08 -26.42 10.01
C PHE A 64 -9.05 -27.15 11.35
N HIS A 65 -10.23 -27.44 11.92
CA HIS A 65 -10.35 -28.27 13.11
C HIS A 65 -9.90 -29.72 12.85
N ILE A 66 -10.34 -30.33 11.75
CA ILE A 66 -9.89 -31.67 11.32
C ILE A 66 -8.36 -31.69 11.18
N GLY A 67 -7.79 -30.69 10.48
CA GLY A 67 -6.34 -30.56 10.33
C GLY A 67 -5.59 -30.32 11.64
N GLN A 68 -6.23 -29.71 12.65
CA GLN A 68 -5.65 -29.56 13.99
C GLN A 68 -5.65 -30.89 14.77
N GLN A 69 -6.72 -31.69 14.68
CA GLN A 69 -6.79 -33.01 15.30
C GLN A 69 -5.81 -34.01 14.68
N ALA A 70 -5.54 -33.90 13.37
CA ALA A 70 -4.53 -34.70 12.69
C ALA A 70 -3.14 -34.59 13.35
N LYS A 71 -2.77 -33.42 13.92
CA LYS A 71 -1.48 -33.25 14.64
C LYS A 71 -1.31 -34.17 15.84
N SER A 72 -2.42 -34.61 16.45
CA SER A 72 -2.41 -35.54 17.58
C SER A 72 -2.48 -37.02 17.16
N ASN A 73 -2.67 -37.31 15.87
CA ASN A 73 -2.75 -38.66 15.33
C ASN A 73 -1.57 -38.93 14.40
N SER A 74 -0.67 -39.84 14.77
CA SER A 74 0.54 -40.14 13.98
C SER A 74 0.27 -40.67 12.57
N ALA A 75 -0.97 -41.08 12.26
CA ALA A 75 -1.39 -41.55 10.95
C ALA A 75 -1.93 -40.46 10.01
N GLN A 76 -2.01 -39.19 10.47
CA GLN A 76 -2.53 -38.08 9.66
C GLN A 76 -1.59 -36.87 9.73
N THR A 77 -1.40 -36.20 8.60
CA THR A 77 -0.63 -34.97 8.52
C THR A 77 -1.58 -33.74 8.56
N PRO A 78 -1.16 -32.63 9.19
CA PRO A 78 -1.97 -31.42 9.22
C PRO A 78 -2.17 -30.81 7.82
N LEU A 79 -3.10 -29.86 7.72
CA LEU A 79 -3.30 -29.08 6.50
C LEU A 79 -1.99 -28.41 6.06
N VAL A 80 -1.63 -28.54 4.78
CA VAL A 80 -0.41 -27.93 4.23
C VAL A 80 -0.52 -26.41 4.28
N LYS A 81 0.39 -25.77 5.01
CA LYS A 81 0.52 -24.31 5.04
C LYS A 81 1.35 -23.86 3.84
N ARG A 82 0.74 -23.00 3.01
CA ARG A 82 1.41 -22.37 1.87
C ARG A 82 2.49 -21.38 2.32
N ASP A 83 3.43 -21.10 1.43
CA ASP A 83 4.44 -20.06 1.61
C ASP A 83 3.79 -18.69 1.85
N GLY A 84 4.43 -17.88 2.68
CA GLY A 84 3.87 -16.61 3.17
C GLY A 84 3.02 -16.71 4.44
N TYR A 85 2.67 -17.92 4.91
CA TYR A 85 2.00 -18.10 6.21
C TYR A 85 2.77 -17.44 7.36
N ASP A 86 4.05 -17.78 7.52
CA ASP A 86 4.87 -17.28 8.63
C ASP A 86 5.07 -15.76 8.53
N THR A 87 5.26 -15.24 7.31
CA THR A 87 5.35 -13.81 7.04
C THR A 87 4.07 -13.07 7.41
N LEU A 88 2.88 -13.59 7.05
CA LEU A 88 1.60 -13.00 7.43
C LEU A 88 1.42 -12.97 8.95
N VAL A 89 1.75 -14.07 9.62
CA VAL A 89 1.66 -14.16 11.08
C VAL A 89 2.60 -13.14 11.74
N GLN A 90 3.85 -13.05 11.26
CA GLN A 90 4.83 -12.07 11.72
C GLN A 90 4.32 -10.64 11.51
N GLU A 91 3.84 -10.29 10.32
CA GLU A 91 3.28 -8.96 10.03
C GLU A 91 2.10 -8.63 10.94
N ILE A 92 1.16 -9.56 11.15
CA ILE A 92 0.01 -9.35 12.06
C ILE A 92 0.49 -9.08 13.49
N PHE A 93 1.46 -9.84 14.01
CA PHE A 93 2.01 -9.59 15.34
C PHE A 93 2.79 -8.27 15.42
N GLN A 94 3.51 -7.89 14.36
CA GLN A 94 4.16 -6.58 14.30
C GLN A 94 3.11 -5.47 14.32
N LYS A 95 2.05 -5.58 13.51
CA LYS A 95 0.93 -4.62 13.50
C LYS A 95 0.20 -4.54 14.84
N ARG A 96 0.15 -5.62 15.63
CA ARG A 96 -0.41 -5.61 16.99
C ARG A 96 0.34 -4.67 17.95
N LYS A 97 1.64 -4.44 17.73
CA LYS A 97 2.44 -3.52 18.55
C LYS A 97 2.11 -2.05 18.28
N TYR A 98 1.53 -1.75 17.11
CA TYR A 98 1.14 -0.42 16.69
C TYR A 98 -0.38 -0.23 16.86
N PRO A 99 -0.79 0.62 17.79
CA PRO A 99 -2.20 0.92 18.03
C PRO A 99 -2.85 1.82 16.97
N GLY A 100 -4.18 1.92 17.03
CA GLY A 100 -5.02 2.45 15.97
C GLY A 100 -5.61 1.35 15.08
N ILE A 101 -5.63 1.58 13.76
CA ILE A 101 -6.11 0.62 12.75
C ILE A 101 -4.94 0.25 11.85
N SER A 102 -4.69 -1.05 11.68
CA SER A 102 -3.63 -1.55 10.80
C SER A 102 -4.18 -2.38 9.67
N THR A 103 -3.45 -2.44 8.55
CA THR A 103 -3.77 -3.33 7.42
C THR A 103 -2.58 -4.22 7.11
N VAL A 104 -2.86 -5.49 6.89
CA VAL A 104 -1.94 -6.49 6.32
C VAL A 104 -2.55 -6.95 4.99
N LYS A 105 -1.79 -6.92 3.90
CA LYS A 105 -2.29 -7.30 2.57
C LYS A 105 -1.68 -8.64 2.15
N LEU A 106 -2.55 -9.57 1.75
CA LEU A 106 -2.20 -10.80 1.07
C LEU A 106 -2.60 -10.66 -0.40
N PHE A 107 -1.62 -10.50 -1.28
CA PHE A 107 -1.84 -10.58 -2.72
C PHE A 107 -1.69 -12.01 -3.17
N HIS A 108 -2.65 -12.51 -3.94
CA HIS A 108 -2.57 -13.88 -4.37
C HIS A 108 -3.10 -14.08 -5.78
N GLN A 109 -2.45 -14.99 -6.51
CA GLN A 109 -2.97 -15.42 -7.79
C GLN A 109 -4.29 -16.15 -7.62
N PRO A 110 -5.21 -16.09 -8.59
CA PRO A 110 -6.47 -16.80 -8.47
C PRO A 110 -6.24 -18.29 -8.25
N ARG A 111 -6.84 -18.77 -7.15
CA ARG A 111 -6.91 -20.17 -6.70
C ARG A 111 -5.59 -20.86 -6.39
N CYS A 112 -4.56 -20.10 -6.03
CA CYS A 112 -3.37 -20.65 -5.36
C CYS A 112 -3.61 -21.03 -3.88
N GLY A 113 -4.82 -20.84 -3.35
CA GLY A 113 -5.14 -21.12 -1.94
C GLY A 113 -5.06 -19.90 -1.01
N GLY A 114 -5.02 -18.67 -1.53
CA GLY A 114 -4.92 -17.45 -0.72
C GLY A 114 -6.00 -17.29 0.36
N THR A 115 -7.27 -17.53 0.02
CA THR A 115 -8.36 -17.49 1.03
C THR A 115 -8.19 -18.59 2.08
N THR A 116 -7.77 -19.79 1.69
CA THR A 116 -7.48 -20.90 2.63
C THR A 116 -6.34 -20.52 3.56
N LEU A 117 -5.27 -19.90 3.04
CA LEU A 117 -4.15 -19.40 3.82
C LEU A 117 -4.58 -18.32 4.82
N ALA A 118 -5.37 -17.34 4.38
CA ALA A 118 -5.89 -16.29 5.26
C ALA A 118 -6.79 -16.84 6.37
N MET A 119 -7.71 -17.78 6.04
CA MET A 119 -8.53 -18.45 7.04
C MET A 119 -7.71 -19.33 7.99
N GLN A 120 -6.66 -20.00 7.50
CA GLN A 120 -5.72 -20.76 8.35
C GLN A 120 -5.04 -19.85 9.38
N VAL A 121 -4.63 -18.64 8.97
CA VAL A 121 -4.06 -17.63 9.88
C VAL A 121 -5.07 -17.23 10.94
N LEU A 122 -6.32 -16.91 10.57
CA LEU A 122 -7.39 -16.63 11.54
C LEU A 122 -7.61 -17.80 12.50
N TRP A 123 -7.67 -19.04 11.99
CA TRP A 123 -7.85 -20.24 12.79
C TRP A 123 -6.77 -20.42 13.84
N ASP A 124 -5.50 -20.26 13.46
CA ASP A 124 -4.37 -20.44 14.37
C ASP A 124 -4.24 -19.27 15.37
N LEU A 125 -4.73 -18.07 15.01
CA LEU A 125 -4.64 -16.86 15.83
C LEU A 125 -5.89 -16.59 16.69
N ARG A 126 -6.98 -17.35 16.54
CA ARG A 126 -8.28 -17.16 17.24
C ARG A 126 -8.21 -17.13 18.76
N LYS A 127 -7.19 -17.74 19.37
CA LYS A 127 -6.97 -17.73 20.83
C LYS A 127 -6.18 -16.51 21.31
N ARG A 128 -5.61 -15.73 20.39
CA ARG A 128 -4.80 -14.54 20.67
C ARG A 128 -5.47 -13.25 20.21
N PHE A 129 -6.37 -13.33 19.23
CA PHE A 129 -7.13 -12.22 18.65
C PHE A 129 -8.61 -12.55 18.59
N ARG A 130 -9.48 -11.54 18.48
CA ARG A 130 -10.89 -11.75 18.15
C ARG A 130 -11.02 -11.82 16.63
N CYS A 131 -11.13 -13.02 16.08
CA CYS A 131 -11.09 -13.24 14.64
C CYS A 131 -12.49 -13.18 14.02
N ALA A 132 -12.63 -12.53 12.87
CA ALA A 132 -13.89 -12.50 12.13
C ALA A 132 -13.67 -12.40 10.61
N VAL A 133 -14.66 -12.84 9.83
CA VAL A 133 -14.72 -12.68 8.38
C VAL A 133 -15.93 -11.82 8.05
N LEU A 134 -15.77 -10.85 7.14
CA LEU A 134 -16.89 -10.05 6.67
C LEU A 134 -17.82 -10.90 5.77
N THR A 135 -19.09 -11.05 6.17
CA THR A 135 -20.08 -11.92 5.48
C THR A 135 -21.22 -11.16 4.79
N GLY A 136 -21.38 -9.87 5.07
CA GLY A 136 -22.47 -9.03 4.55
C GLY A 136 -22.17 -8.24 3.27
N SER A 137 -23.21 -7.61 2.73
CA SER A 137 -23.09 -6.63 1.63
C SER A 137 -22.25 -5.43 2.08
N THR A 138 -21.29 -5.02 1.25
CA THR A 138 -20.40 -3.87 1.46
C THR A 138 -21.08 -2.50 1.45
N SER A 139 -22.42 -2.47 1.37
CA SER A 139 -23.22 -1.25 1.30
C SER A 139 -23.44 -0.55 2.64
N ASP A 140 -23.19 -1.21 3.78
CA ASP A 140 -23.46 -0.67 5.12
C ASP A 140 -22.19 -0.58 5.99
N ILE A 141 -21.22 0.20 5.51
CA ILE A 141 -19.90 0.35 6.13
C ILE A 141 -20.00 0.87 7.57
N THR A 142 -20.98 1.74 7.83
CA THR A 142 -21.20 2.31 9.17
C THR A 142 -21.61 1.25 10.18
N ASN A 143 -22.53 0.34 9.83
CA ASN A 143 -22.92 -0.73 10.74
C ASN A 143 -21.83 -1.79 10.88
N VAL A 144 -21.06 -2.09 9.82
CA VAL A 144 -19.86 -2.93 9.93
C VAL A 144 -18.86 -2.33 10.93
N ALA A 145 -18.60 -1.02 10.86
CA ALA A 145 -17.70 -0.34 11.80
C ALA A 145 -18.19 -0.47 13.25
N LYS A 146 -19.49 -0.29 13.49
CA LYS A 146 -20.10 -0.51 14.81
C LYS A 146 -19.93 -1.94 15.32
N GLU A 147 -20.18 -2.94 14.48
CA GLU A 147 -20.00 -4.35 14.84
C GLU A 147 -18.53 -4.68 15.16
N VAL A 148 -17.57 -4.11 14.42
CA VAL A 148 -16.12 -4.28 14.69
C VAL A 148 -15.73 -3.67 16.04
N VAL A 149 -16.18 -2.43 16.32
CA VAL A 149 -15.92 -1.77 17.61
C VAL A 149 -16.63 -2.50 18.76
N HIS A 150 -17.84 -3.01 18.53
CA HIS A 150 -18.56 -3.84 19.49
C HIS A 150 -17.79 -5.15 19.78
N LEU A 151 -17.29 -5.82 18.74
CA LEU A 151 -16.47 -7.02 18.89
C LEU A 151 -15.14 -6.72 19.60
N PHE A 152 -14.54 -5.55 19.44
CA PHE A 152 -13.35 -5.14 20.19
C PHE A 152 -13.65 -4.94 21.68
N THR A 153 -14.78 -4.29 22.00
CA THR A 153 -15.16 -3.89 23.36
C THR A 153 -15.97 -4.94 24.12
N ALA A 154 -16.41 -6.03 23.48
CA ALA A 154 -17.28 -7.03 24.12
C ALA A 154 -16.72 -7.56 25.45
N GLY A 155 -17.57 -7.57 26.49
CA GLY A 155 -17.19 -7.88 27.86
C GLY A 155 -17.06 -6.64 28.75
N SER A 156 -16.16 -6.69 29.73
CA SER A 156 -15.83 -5.57 30.61
C SER A 156 -14.63 -4.78 30.06
N ARG A 157 -14.33 -3.60 30.62
CA ARG A 157 -13.21 -2.75 30.18
C ARG A 157 -11.85 -3.47 30.14
N GLY A 158 -11.63 -4.45 31.01
CA GLY A 158 -10.41 -5.28 31.04
C GLY A 158 -10.38 -6.43 30.03
N HIS A 159 -11.46 -6.67 29.29
CA HIS A 159 -11.58 -7.80 28.37
C HIS A 159 -11.29 -7.44 26.91
N GLN A 160 -11.02 -6.17 26.60
CA GLN A 160 -10.73 -5.70 25.25
C GLN A 160 -9.62 -6.52 24.59
N ASN A 161 -9.78 -6.79 23.30
CA ASN A 161 -8.76 -7.48 22.52
C ASN A 161 -8.88 -7.11 21.04
N THR A 162 -7.75 -7.00 20.35
CA THR A 162 -7.68 -6.63 18.94
C THR A 162 -8.49 -7.57 18.06
N VAL A 163 -9.30 -6.98 17.17
CA VAL A 163 -10.05 -7.71 16.14
C VAL A 163 -9.15 -7.99 14.95
N LEU A 164 -9.06 -9.24 14.51
CA LEU A 164 -8.40 -9.62 13.25
C LEU A 164 -9.51 -9.91 12.22
N LEU A 165 -9.73 -8.96 11.30
CA LEU A 165 -10.84 -9.00 10.35
C LEU A 165 -10.34 -9.35 8.94
N LEU A 166 -10.84 -10.45 8.37
CA LEU A 166 -10.56 -10.84 6.99
C LEU A 166 -11.50 -10.13 6.02
N LEU A 167 -10.93 -9.42 5.06
CA LEU A 167 -11.62 -8.71 3.98
C LEU A 167 -11.21 -9.27 2.61
N ASN A 168 -12.19 -9.60 1.77
CA ASN A 168 -11.95 -10.07 0.39
C ASN A 168 -12.07 -8.95 -0.67
N ASP A 169 -12.48 -7.74 -0.26
CA ASP A 169 -12.69 -6.59 -1.14
C ASP A 169 -11.77 -5.44 -0.71
N GLU A 170 -10.83 -5.06 -1.57
CA GLU A 170 -9.92 -3.94 -1.30
C GLU A 170 -10.66 -2.60 -1.38
N GLU A 171 -11.76 -2.52 -2.15
CA GLU A 171 -12.46 -1.26 -2.37
C GLU A 171 -13.09 -0.73 -1.07
N ILE A 172 -13.46 -1.57 -0.10
CA ILE A 172 -14.07 -1.07 1.16
C ILE A 172 -13.09 -0.56 2.21
N LEU A 173 -11.79 -0.81 2.04
CA LEU A 173 -10.80 -0.69 3.10
C LEU A 173 -10.76 0.71 3.72
N GLU A 174 -10.61 1.77 2.92
CA GLU A 174 -10.47 3.15 3.40
C GLU A 174 -11.71 3.66 4.12
N ASN A 175 -12.89 3.50 3.50
CA ASN A 175 -14.15 3.94 4.11
C ASN A 175 -14.43 3.20 5.43
N LEU A 176 -14.07 1.91 5.50
CA LEU A 176 -14.22 1.14 6.72
C LEU A 176 -13.25 1.62 7.80
N GLN A 177 -12.00 1.94 7.45
CA GLN A 177 -11.06 2.55 8.40
C GLN A 177 -11.60 3.88 8.94
N ASP A 178 -12.03 4.77 8.05
CA ASP A 178 -12.61 6.07 8.43
C ASP A 178 -13.83 5.92 9.33
N SER A 179 -14.75 5.01 8.96
CA SER A 179 -15.96 4.78 9.76
C SER A 179 -15.64 4.18 11.12
N ILE A 180 -14.65 3.28 11.23
CA ILE A 180 -14.21 2.72 12.50
C ILE A 180 -13.58 3.81 13.37
N MET A 181 -12.72 4.66 12.81
CA MET A 181 -12.14 5.80 13.54
C MET A 181 -13.21 6.74 14.08
N MET A 182 -14.24 7.06 13.28
CA MET A 182 -15.36 7.90 13.70
C MET A 182 -16.15 7.26 14.85
N THR A 183 -16.48 5.97 14.73
CA THR A 183 -17.18 5.23 15.80
C THR A 183 -16.34 5.15 17.08
N MET A 184 -15.01 5.02 16.98
CA MET A 184 -14.11 5.03 18.13
C MET A 184 -14.07 6.40 18.83
N ALA A 185 -14.09 7.49 18.06
CA ALA A 185 -14.15 8.86 18.59
C ALA A 185 -15.48 9.13 19.30
N GLU A 186 -16.61 8.72 18.70
CA GLU A 186 -17.96 8.85 19.30
C GLU A 186 -18.10 8.10 20.63
N GLN A 187 -17.39 6.97 20.77
CA GLN A 187 -17.42 6.14 21.98
C GLN A 187 -16.26 6.43 22.95
N GLU A 188 -15.45 7.47 22.68
CA GLU A 188 -14.30 7.90 23.49
C GLU A 188 -13.34 6.74 23.84
N ILE A 189 -13.08 5.86 22.86
CA ILE A 189 -12.22 4.68 23.07
C ILE A 189 -10.75 5.10 23.06
N ASP A 190 -10.14 5.17 24.25
CA ASP A 190 -8.69 5.30 24.42
C ASP A 190 -8.08 3.92 24.76
N THR A 191 -7.19 3.43 23.88
CA THR A 191 -6.58 2.10 24.05
C THR A 191 -5.14 2.05 23.53
N PRO A 192 -4.22 1.39 24.26
CA PRO A 192 -2.83 1.27 23.84
C PRO A 192 -2.59 0.16 22.80
N MET A 193 -3.62 -0.62 22.45
CA MET A 193 -3.55 -1.70 21.44
C MET A 193 -4.41 -1.36 20.22
N PRO A 194 -4.14 -1.94 19.03
CA PRO A 194 -4.98 -1.68 17.87
C PRO A 194 -6.38 -2.25 18.07
N VAL A 195 -7.39 -1.49 17.66
CA VAL A 195 -8.79 -1.93 17.70
C VAL A 195 -9.00 -3.03 16.67
N VAL A 196 -8.48 -2.84 15.46
CA VAL A 196 -8.60 -3.80 14.36
C VAL A 196 -7.33 -3.89 13.53
N ILE A 197 -7.00 -5.11 13.12
CA ILE A 197 -6.06 -5.42 12.05
C ILE A 197 -6.88 -5.97 10.88
N LEU A 198 -6.89 -5.25 9.77
CA LEU A 198 -7.58 -5.61 8.54
C LEU A 198 -6.65 -6.50 7.70
N LEU A 199 -6.96 -7.79 7.63
CA LEU A 199 -6.30 -8.73 6.72
C LEU A 199 -7.00 -8.68 5.36
N SER A 200 -6.44 -7.90 4.43
CA SER A 200 -7.00 -7.72 3.09
C SER A 200 -6.44 -8.78 2.13
N CYS A 201 -7.29 -9.73 1.74
CA CYS A 201 -6.95 -10.81 0.80
C CYS A 201 -7.39 -10.40 -0.60
N VAL A 202 -6.44 -9.97 -1.43
CA VAL A 202 -6.70 -9.39 -2.76
C VAL A 202 -6.20 -10.31 -3.88
N ARG A 203 -7.08 -10.56 -4.85
CA ARG A 203 -6.75 -11.37 -6.03
C ARG A 203 -6.07 -10.53 -7.10
N LYS A 204 -4.91 -10.99 -7.59
CA LYS A 204 -4.15 -10.35 -8.66
C LYS A 204 -3.57 -11.42 -9.60
N GLU A 205 -3.79 -11.31 -10.91
CA GLU A 205 -3.27 -12.29 -11.89
C GLU A 205 -1.74 -12.19 -12.03
N ALA A 206 -1.19 -10.99 -12.03
CA ALA A 206 0.24 -10.72 -11.94
C ALA A 206 0.53 -9.91 -10.67
N VAL A 207 1.57 -10.31 -9.93
CA VAL A 207 2.07 -9.56 -8.77
C VAL A 207 3.55 -9.35 -8.97
N LEU A 208 3.97 -8.11 -9.15
CA LEU A 208 5.38 -7.74 -9.18
C LEU A 208 5.75 -7.05 -7.88
N GLN A 209 7.06 -7.12 -7.55
CA GLN A 209 7.74 -6.54 -6.39
C GLN A 209 6.82 -5.67 -5.52
N SER A 210 6.31 -6.28 -4.45
CA SER A 210 5.38 -5.68 -3.53
C SER A 210 5.96 -5.75 -2.13
N ASP A 211 5.82 -4.67 -1.34
CA ASP A 211 6.12 -4.62 0.10
C ASP A 211 5.07 -5.43 0.92
N HIS A 212 4.32 -6.34 0.30
CA HIS A 212 3.21 -7.09 0.89
C HIS A 212 3.40 -8.59 0.63
N VAL A 213 2.75 -9.44 1.42
CA VAL A 213 2.84 -10.89 1.22
C VAL A 213 2.18 -11.29 -0.09
N VAL A 214 2.94 -12.01 -0.92
CA VAL A 214 2.50 -12.51 -2.23
C VAL A 214 2.43 -14.04 -2.19
N LEU A 215 1.30 -14.59 -2.63
CA LEU A 215 1.12 -16.03 -2.83
C LEU A 215 0.89 -16.35 -4.30
N GLU A 216 1.88 -16.98 -4.91
CA GLU A 216 1.86 -17.39 -6.32
C GLU A 216 1.26 -18.79 -6.51
N ARG A 217 0.91 -19.14 -7.75
CA ARG A 217 0.50 -20.52 -8.09
C ARG A 217 1.68 -21.49 -7.92
N ALA A 218 2.88 -21.11 -8.36
CA ALA A 218 4.05 -21.96 -8.26
C ALA A 218 4.35 -22.37 -6.81
N LEU A 219 4.61 -23.66 -6.61
CA LEU A 219 5.05 -24.22 -5.33
C LEU A 219 6.57 -24.13 -5.19
N SER A 220 7.06 -23.75 -4.01
CA SER A 220 8.47 -23.93 -3.65
C SER A 220 8.82 -25.41 -3.43
N GLU A 221 10.12 -25.74 -3.37
CA GLU A 221 10.55 -27.13 -3.13
C GLU A 221 10.06 -27.67 -1.78
N THR A 222 9.99 -26.82 -0.75
CA THR A 222 9.48 -27.22 0.57
C THR A 222 7.96 -27.44 0.54
N GLU A 223 7.20 -26.63 -0.19
CA GLU A 223 5.77 -26.86 -0.41
C GLU A 223 5.54 -28.16 -1.19
N LYS A 224 6.28 -28.39 -2.28
CA LYS A 224 6.17 -29.62 -3.08
C LYS A 224 6.37 -30.85 -2.22
N GLN A 225 7.38 -30.86 -1.36
CA GLN A 225 7.61 -31.96 -0.42
C GLN A 225 6.38 -32.20 0.48
N LYS A 226 5.88 -31.15 1.15
CA LYS A 226 4.71 -31.25 2.05
C LYS A 226 3.46 -31.74 1.32
N PHE A 227 3.23 -31.27 0.09
CA PHE A 227 2.11 -31.71 -0.73
C PHE A 227 2.27 -33.17 -1.19
N ASN A 228 3.49 -33.65 -1.42
CA ASN A 228 3.76 -35.06 -1.73
C ASN A 228 3.54 -35.98 -0.53
N GLU A 229 4.00 -35.58 0.65
CA GLU A 229 3.71 -36.29 1.91
C GLU A 229 2.20 -36.37 2.17
N LYS A 230 1.49 -35.25 1.97
CA LYS A 230 0.03 -35.22 2.11
C LYS A 230 -0.67 -36.11 1.07
N LYS A 231 -0.13 -36.21 -0.15
CA LYS A 231 -0.64 -37.11 -1.19
C LYS A 231 -0.54 -38.57 -0.77
N GLU A 232 0.60 -38.99 -0.21
CA GLU A 232 0.78 -40.37 0.26
C GLU A 232 -0.26 -40.72 1.33
N GLU A 233 -0.46 -39.85 2.32
CA GLU A 233 -1.49 -40.02 3.34
C GLU A 233 -2.90 -40.12 2.73
N LEU A 234 -3.29 -39.17 1.87
CA LEU A 234 -4.64 -39.15 1.29
C LEU A 234 -4.88 -40.36 0.40
N SER A 235 -3.88 -40.79 -0.37
CA SER A 235 -3.97 -41.99 -1.21
C SER A 235 -4.18 -43.26 -0.38
N SER A 236 -3.51 -43.38 0.78
CA SER A 236 -3.69 -44.51 1.68
C SER A 236 -5.04 -44.52 2.38
N ARG A 237 -5.58 -43.35 2.74
CA ARG A 237 -6.85 -43.23 3.49
C ARG A 237 -8.08 -43.36 2.59
N TYR A 238 -8.03 -42.77 1.40
CA TYR A 238 -9.19 -42.66 0.50
C TYR A 238 -9.15 -43.61 -0.69
N SER A 239 -8.08 -44.40 -0.85
CA SER A 239 -7.93 -45.37 -1.95
C SER A 239 -8.22 -44.70 -3.32
N ASP A 240 -9.06 -45.31 -4.16
CA ASP A 240 -9.35 -44.79 -5.50
C ASP A 240 -10.05 -43.42 -5.49
N LYS A 241 -10.79 -43.06 -4.44
CA LYS A 241 -11.49 -41.76 -4.35
C LYS A 241 -10.53 -40.57 -4.40
N TYR A 242 -9.28 -40.76 -3.97
CA TYR A 242 -8.24 -39.74 -4.03
C TYR A 242 -8.00 -39.18 -5.45
N GLN A 243 -8.25 -39.97 -6.49
CA GLN A 243 -8.11 -39.54 -7.88
C GLN A 243 -9.06 -38.37 -8.23
N GLU A 244 -10.20 -38.27 -7.54
CA GLU A 244 -11.19 -37.21 -7.73
C GLU A 244 -10.89 -35.94 -6.92
N PHE A 245 -9.81 -35.91 -6.13
CA PHE A 245 -9.45 -34.77 -5.27
C PHE A 245 -8.79 -33.65 -6.10
N HIS A 246 -9.49 -33.17 -7.12
CA HIS A 246 -8.94 -32.27 -8.11
C HIS A 246 -8.49 -30.92 -7.53
N GLY A 247 -9.18 -30.39 -6.52
CA GLY A 247 -8.76 -29.19 -5.80
C GLY A 247 -7.36 -29.34 -5.17
N PHE A 248 -7.06 -30.50 -4.60
CA PHE A 248 -5.75 -30.84 -4.05
C PHE A 248 -4.74 -31.21 -5.13
N ASN A 249 -5.08 -32.14 -6.02
CA ASN A 249 -4.18 -32.71 -7.03
C ASN A 249 -3.66 -31.64 -8.01
N ILE A 250 -4.45 -30.61 -8.34
CA ILE A 250 -3.99 -29.49 -9.17
C ILE A 250 -2.88 -28.70 -8.47
N ILE A 251 -3.02 -28.44 -7.16
CA ILE A 251 -1.98 -27.75 -6.39
C ILE A 251 -0.75 -28.66 -6.24
N GLN A 252 -0.96 -29.92 -5.84
CA GLN A 252 0.11 -30.91 -5.63
C GLN A 252 0.94 -31.18 -6.88
N THR A 253 0.31 -31.20 -8.07
CA THR A 253 1.02 -31.33 -9.36
C THR A 253 1.57 -30.01 -9.88
N ASN A 254 1.65 -28.98 -9.03
CA ASN A 254 2.14 -27.64 -9.35
C ASN A 254 1.43 -27.02 -10.56
N PHE A 255 0.09 -27.11 -10.58
CA PHE A 255 -0.78 -26.57 -11.62
C PHE A 255 -0.49 -27.16 -13.02
N SER A 256 -0.15 -28.46 -13.07
CA SER A 256 0.15 -29.17 -14.30
C SER A 256 -1.02 -29.19 -15.28
N GLN A 257 -0.83 -28.62 -16.47
CA GLN A 257 -1.81 -28.67 -17.56
C GLN A 257 -2.06 -30.10 -18.07
N ALA A 258 -1.06 -30.98 -18.04
CA ALA A 258 -1.20 -32.37 -18.48
C ALA A 258 -2.21 -33.15 -17.61
N TYR A 259 -2.06 -33.06 -16.29
CA TYR A 259 -3.03 -33.59 -15.32
C TYR A 259 -4.46 -33.07 -15.57
N VAL A 260 -4.62 -31.74 -15.73
CA VAL A 260 -5.93 -31.14 -15.97
C VAL A 260 -6.54 -31.66 -17.27
N ARG A 261 -5.76 -31.70 -18.37
CA ARG A 261 -6.24 -32.22 -19.65
C ARG A 261 -6.66 -33.68 -19.56
N GLN A 262 -5.89 -34.51 -18.84
CA GLN A 262 -6.23 -35.92 -18.61
C GLN A 262 -7.55 -36.08 -17.83
N ALA A 263 -7.75 -35.32 -16.75
CA ALA A 263 -8.98 -35.36 -15.97
C ALA A 263 -10.21 -34.92 -16.79
N CYS A 264 -10.04 -34.00 -17.74
CA CYS A 264 -11.12 -33.46 -18.55
C CYS A 264 -11.43 -34.26 -19.82
N MET A 265 -10.71 -35.36 -20.12
CA MET A 265 -10.81 -36.12 -21.38
C MET A 265 -12.24 -36.54 -21.75
N VAL A 266 -13.09 -36.77 -20.75
CA VAL A 266 -14.52 -37.08 -20.93
C VAL A 266 -15.29 -36.03 -21.74
N PHE A 267 -14.81 -34.78 -21.79
CA PHE A 267 -15.41 -33.71 -22.60
C PHE A 267 -15.07 -33.80 -24.09
N SER A 268 -14.05 -34.55 -24.49
CA SER A 268 -13.69 -34.74 -25.92
C SER A 268 -14.75 -35.51 -26.70
N GLU A 269 -15.59 -36.30 -26.02
CA GLU A 269 -16.67 -37.08 -26.62
C GLU A 269 -17.99 -36.29 -26.75
N VAL A 270 -18.04 -35.04 -26.26
CA VAL A 270 -19.25 -34.23 -26.24
C VAL A 270 -19.59 -33.71 -27.64
N ARG A 271 -20.65 -34.25 -28.24
CA ARG A 271 -21.09 -33.85 -29.58
C ARG A 271 -21.95 -32.58 -29.59
N ARG A 272 -21.90 -31.86 -30.72
CA ARG A 272 -22.72 -30.66 -30.97
C ARG A 272 -24.22 -30.99 -31.13
N ALA A 273 -24.56 -31.93 -32.00
CA ALA A 273 -25.94 -32.30 -32.33
C ALA A 273 -26.56 -33.23 -31.27
N ASN A 274 -27.88 -33.09 -31.03
CA ASN A 274 -28.68 -33.91 -30.11
C ASN A 274 -28.04 -34.11 -28.73
N ARG A 275 -27.44 -33.05 -28.19
CA ARG A 275 -26.67 -33.10 -26.95
C ARG A 275 -27.57 -33.50 -25.75
N PRO A 276 -27.24 -34.57 -25.01
CA PRO A 276 -27.96 -34.95 -23.79
C PRO A 276 -28.01 -33.81 -22.75
N LEU A 277 -29.06 -33.77 -21.91
CA LEU A 277 -29.22 -32.73 -20.89
C LEU A 277 -28.01 -32.66 -19.94
N LYS A 278 -27.46 -33.81 -19.53
CA LYS A 278 -26.28 -33.86 -18.65
C LYS A 278 -25.05 -33.18 -19.26
N ASN A 279 -24.80 -33.39 -20.56
CA ASN A 279 -23.70 -32.75 -21.28
C ASN A 279 -23.92 -31.23 -21.41
N GLN A 280 -25.19 -30.79 -21.56
CA GLN A 280 -25.51 -29.35 -21.57
C GLN A 280 -25.28 -28.71 -20.20
N LEU A 281 -25.73 -29.36 -19.12
CA LEU A 281 -25.52 -28.86 -17.76
C LEU A 281 -24.02 -28.82 -17.40
N ALA A 282 -23.26 -29.85 -17.78
CA ALA A 282 -21.81 -29.89 -17.64
C ALA A 282 -21.14 -28.73 -18.41
N ALA A 283 -21.63 -28.40 -19.61
CA ALA A 283 -21.15 -27.27 -20.39
C ALA A 283 -21.47 -25.92 -19.72
N PHE A 284 -22.66 -25.78 -19.12
CA PHE A 284 -23.06 -24.58 -18.38
C PHE A 284 -22.17 -24.34 -17.15
N LEU A 285 -21.95 -25.39 -16.34
CA LEU A 285 -21.07 -25.34 -15.18
C LEU A 285 -19.63 -25.00 -15.58
N SER A 286 -19.14 -25.59 -16.67
CA SER A 286 -17.80 -25.31 -17.23
C SER A 286 -17.67 -23.85 -17.68
N LEU A 287 -18.63 -23.34 -18.45
CA LEU A 287 -18.60 -21.96 -18.91
C LEU A 287 -18.63 -20.98 -17.74
N LEU A 288 -19.57 -21.15 -16.80
CA LEU A 288 -19.70 -20.29 -15.63
C LEU A 288 -18.42 -20.32 -14.78
N SER A 289 -17.88 -21.51 -14.46
CA SER A 289 -16.71 -21.65 -13.60
C SER A 289 -15.40 -21.19 -14.27
N ALA A 290 -15.32 -21.21 -15.61
CA ALA A 290 -14.15 -20.74 -16.36
C ALA A 290 -14.06 -19.20 -16.38
N TYR A 291 -15.19 -18.52 -16.58
CA TYR A 291 -15.24 -17.06 -16.76
C TYR A 291 -15.71 -16.28 -15.54
N VAL A 292 -16.32 -16.97 -14.57
CA VAL A 292 -16.74 -16.44 -13.27
C VAL A 292 -16.38 -17.48 -12.22
N PRO A 293 -15.12 -17.54 -11.76
CA PRO A 293 -14.65 -18.65 -10.93
C PRO A 293 -15.59 -18.99 -9.75
N ASP A 294 -16.04 -17.99 -8.99
CA ASP A 294 -16.89 -18.22 -7.80
C ASP A 294 -18.38 -18.36 -8.09
N SER A 295 -18.74 -18.51 -9.37
CA SER A 295 -20.10 -18.84 -9.75
C SER A 295 -20.50 -20.23 -9.30
N TYR A 296 -21.82 -20.41 -9.18
CA TYR A 296 -22.45 -21.67 -8.86
C TYR A 296 -23.86 -21.70 -9.45
N LEU A 297 -24.41 -22.90 -9.53
CA LEU A 297 -25.83 -23.13 -9.75
C LEU A 297 -26.42 -23.76 -8.48
N LEU A 298 -27.72 -23.58 -8.25
CA LEU A 298 -28.39 -24.26 -7.16
C LEU A 298 -28.67 -25.72 -7.55
N GLU A 299 -28.53 -26.65 -6.59
CA GLU A 299 -28.77 -28.06 -6.85
C GLU A 299 -30.22 -28.31 -7.29
N SER A 300 -31.20 -27.66 -6.67
CA SER A 300 -32.61 -27.77 -7.11
C SER A 300 -32.78 -27.36 -8.56
N GLN A 301 -32.08 -26.32 -9.02
CA GLN A 301 -32.16 -25.84 -10.41
C GLN A 301 -31.48 -26.77 -11.39
N CYS A 302 -30.41 -27.45 -10.96
CA CYS A 302 -29.76 -28.51 -11.73
C CYS A 302 -30.69 -29.71 -11.89
N LEU A 303 -31.36 -30.14 -10.81
CA LEU A 303 -32.34 -31.22 -10.83
C LEU A 303 -33.58 -30.85 -11.67
N ASP A 304 -34.07 -29.62 -11.51
CA ASP A 304 -35.19 -29.08 -12.27
C ASP A 304 -34.93 -29.05 -13.77
N PHE A 305 -33.67 -28.86 -14.18
CA PHE A 305 -33.27 -28.92 -15.59
C PHE A 305 -33.51 -30.31 -16.21
N PHE A 306 -33.56 -31.37 -15.41
CA PHE A 306 -33.85 -32.74 -15.85
C PHE A 306 -35.34 -33.12 -15.81
N LYS A 307 -36.23 -32.33 -15.19
CA LYS A 307 -37.64 -32.68 -14.93
C LYS A 307 -38.47 -33.13 -16.14
N HIS A 308 -38.12 -32.70 -17.35
CA HIS A 308 -38.86 -33.09 -18.57
C HIS A 308 -38.48 -34.47 -19.11
N ASP A 309 -37.49 -35.15 -18.52
CA ASP A 309 -36.99 -36.49 -18.90
C ASP A 309 -37.25 -37.54 -17.79
N ASP A 310 -38.01 -37.17 -16.74
CA ASP A 310 -38.10 -37.88 -15.46
C ASP A 310 -39.02 -39.12 -15.45
N SER A 311 -39.29 -39.77 -16.59
CA SER A 311 -40.06 -41.03 -16.59
C SER A 311 -39.30 -42.21 -15.96
N ILE A 312 -37.98 -42.11 -15.77
CA ILE A 312 -37.11 -43.23 -15.31
C ILE A 312 -36.19 -42.84 -14.12
N HIS A 313 -35.99 -41.54 -13.79
CA HIS A 313 -34.82 -41.12 -12.98
C HIS A 313 -35.12 -40.33 -11.69
N GLY A 314 -36.40 -40.20 -11.29
CA GLY A 314 -36.85 -39.36 -10.16
C GLY A 314 -36.17 -39.58 -8.79
N HIS A 315 -35.49 -40.71 -8.57
CA HIS A 315 -34.83 -41.05 -7.31
C HIS A 315 -33.29 -40.94 -7.30
N LEU A 316 -32.65 -40.64 -8.44
CA LEU A 316 -31.18 -40.55 -8.53
C LEU A 316 -30.64 -39.20 -8.04
N SER A 317 -29.49 -39.23 -7.34
CA SER A 317 -28.77 -38.02 -6.91
C SER A 317 -28.28 -37.21 -8.12
N LEU A 318 -27.92 -35.93 -7.91
CA LEU A 318 -27.36 -35.13 -8.99
C LEU A 318 -26.05 -35.74 -9.49
N GLU A 319 -25.22 -36.25 -8.59
CA GLU A 319 -23.96 -36.90 -8.90
C GLU A 319 -24.16 -38.13 -9.81
N ASP A 320 -25.17 -38.96 -9.55
CA ASP A 320 -25.50 -40.12 -10.39
C ASP A 320 -25.97 -39.69 -11.78
N ARG A 321 -26.85 -38.69 -11.86
CA ARG A 321 -27.36 -38.15 -13.13
C ARG A 321 -26.25 -37.50 -13.98
N MET A 322 -25.19 -37.02 -13.33
CA MET A 322 -24.08 -36.32 -13.97
C MET A 322 -22.97 -37.24 -14.46
N GLN A 323 -23.01 -38.55 -14.22
CA GLN A 323 -22.05 -39.50 -14.77
C GLN A 323 -21.97 -39.40 -16.32
N PRO A 324 -20.76 -39.34 -16.93
CA PRO A 324 -19.42 -39.49 -16.34
C PRO A 324 -18.74 -38.20 -15.81
N PHE A 325 -19.43 -37.06 -15.76
CA PHE A 325 -18.85 -35.76 -15.34
C PHE A 325 -18.84 -35.53 -13.82
N SER A 326 -19.38 -36.46 -13.04
CA SER A 326 -19.62 -36.31 -11.59
C SER A 326 -18.35 -35.98 -10.79
N HIS A 327 -17.21 -36.56 -11.16
CA HIS A 327 -15.94 -36.29 -10.48
C HIS A 327 -15.41 -34.86 -10.74
N LEU A 328 -15.83 -34.21 -11.83
CA LEU A 328 -15.42 -32.85 -12.21
C LEU A 328 -16.30 -31.76 -11.60
N ILE A 329 -17.40 -32.13 -10.92
CA ILE A 329 -18.32 -31.21 -10.26
C ILE A 329 -18.25 -31.37 -8.75
N ILE A 330 -18.70 -30.33 -8.04
CA ILE A 330 -18.77 -30.32 -6.59
C ILE A 330 -20.10 -29.73 -6.13
N THR A 331 -20.73 -30.42 -5.19
CA THR A 331 -21.95 -29.97 -4.54
C THR A 331 -21.66 -29.66 -3.07
N TYR A 332 -21.84 -28.40 -2.67
CA TYR A 332 -21.52 -27.94 -1.32
C TYR A 332 -22.58 -26.99 -0.77
N GLN A 333 -22.63 -26.86 0.55
CA GLN A 333 -23.54 -25.95 1.25
C GLN A 333 -22.70 -24.88 1.97
N GLN A 334 -23.09 -23.60 1.85
CA GLN A 334 -22.35 -22.50 2.51
C GLN A 334 -22.59 -22.56 4.03
N ASP A 335 -23.86 -22.47 4.43
CA ASP A 335 -24.34 -22.51 5.82
C ASP A 335 -25.48 -23.53 5.96
N LYS A 336 -25.80 -23.99 7.19
CA LYS A 336 -26.83 -25.03 7.44
C LYS A 336 -28.22 -24.71 6.86
N THR A 337 -28.54 -23.42 6.73
CA THR A 337 -29.82 -22.92 6.21
C THR A 337 -29.78 -22.61 4.71
N SER A 338 -28.59 -22.55 4.11
CA SER A 338 -28.41 -22.20 2.70
C SER A 338 -28.68 -23.40 1.80
N GLU A 339 -29.20 -23.17 0.60
CA GLU A 339 -29.38 -24.23 -0.38
C GLU A 339 -28.04 -24.78 -0.91
N ARG A 340 -27.99 -26.06 -1.29
CA ARG A 340 -26.81 -26.69 -1.89
C ARG A 340 -26.47 -26.07 -3.25
N ARG A 341 -25.18 -25.85 -3.48
CA ARG A 341 -24.59 -25.17 -4.63
C ARG A 341 -23.70 -26.12 -5.40
N VAL A 342 -23.75 -26.03 -6.72
CA VAL A 342 -23.05 -26.89 -7.68
C VAL A 342 -22.11 -26.04 -8.53
N ARG A 343 -20.86 -26.45 -8.69
CA ARG A 343 -19.87 -25.81 -9.58
C ARG A 343 -18.83 -26.83 -10.08
N MET A 344 -17.98 -26.43 -11.03
CA MET A 344 -16.82 -27.25 -11.40
C MET A 344 -15.80 -27.28 -10.25
N ALA A 345 -15.15 -28.42 -10.06
CA ALA A 345 -14.15 -28.66 -9.01
C ALA A 345 -13.01 -27.62 -9.03
N HIS A 346 -12.59 -27.17 -10.22
CA HIS A 346 -11.55 -26.16 -10.39
C HIS A 346 -11.73 -25.35 -11.70
N PRO A 347 -11.30 -24.08 -11.84
CA PRO A 347 -11.47 -23.31 -13.06
C PRO A 347 -10.51 -23.75 -14.15
N MET A 348 -9.34 -24.30 -13.81
CA MET A 348 -8.47 -24.91 -14.83
C MET A 348 -9.18 -26.10 -15.48
N ILE A 349 -9.89 -26.90 -14.69
CA ILE A 349 -10.78 -27.95 -15.22
C ILE A 349 -11.86 -27.31 -16.09
N ALA A 350 -12.57 -26.31 -15.56
CA ALA A 350 -13.64 -25.64 -16.30
C ALA A 350 -13.16 -25.05 -17.64
N GLN A 351 -12.01 -24.37 -17.64
CA GLN A 351 -11.38 -23.78 -18.82
C GLN A 351 -10.98 -24.87 -19.81
N CYS A 352 -10.27 -25.92 -19.37
CA CYS A 352 -9.90 -27.05 -20.21
C CYS A 352 -11.15 -27.75 -20.79
N CYS A 353 -12.21 -27.92 -20.01
CA CYS A 353 -13.48 -28.44 -20.51
C CYS A 353 -14.07 -27.55 -21.62
N THR A 354 -14.02 -26.22 -21.48
CA THR A 354 -14.47 -25.32 -22.55
C THR A 354 -13.63 -25.42 -23.82
N GLU A 355 -12.32 -25.65 -23.69
CA GLU A 355 -11.39 -25.83 -24.81
C GLU A 355 -11.66 -27.17 -25.53
N LEU A 356 -11.73 -28.28 -24.80
CA LEU A 356 -12.03 -29.61 -25.35
C LEU A 356 -13.41 -29.66 -26.02
N MET A 357 -14.42 -29.00 -25.44
CA MET A 357 -15.72 -28.85 -26.08
C MET A 357 -15.62 -28.07 -27.39
N ALA A 358 -14.85 -26.99 -27.44
CA ALA A 358 -14.66 -26.21 -28.66
C ALA A 358 -13.96 -27.06 -29.75
N GLU A 359 -12.95 -27.85 -29.39
CA GLU A 359 -12.30 -28.83 -30.27
C GLU A 359 -13.33 -29.86 -30.83
N ALA A 360 -14.31 -30.26 -30.01
CA ALA A 360 -15.42 -31.15 -30.40
C ALA A 360 -16.58 -30.45 -31.15
N GLY A 361 -16.42 -29.16 -31.52
CA GLY A 361 -17.41 -28.37 -32.25
C GLY A 361 -18.52 -27.77 -31.38
N VAL A 362 -18.37 -27.79 -30.05
CA VAL A 362 -19.25 -27.14 -29.08
C VAL A 362 -18.64 -25.80 -28.67
N THR A 363 -19.03 -24.75 -29.37
CA THR A 363 -18.40 -23.45 -29.17
C THR A 363 -18.85 -22.75 -27.88
N ARG A 364 -18.07 -21.74 -27.46
CA ARG A 364 -18.35 -20.93 -26.27
C ARG A 364 -19.60 -20.09 -26.50
N SER A 365 -19.76 -19.51 -27.68
CA SER A 365 -20.93 -18.73 -28.05
C SER A 365 -22.22 -19.58 -28.05
N ASP A 366 -22.18 -20.80 -28.62
CA ASP A 366 -23.29 -21.75 -28.60
C ASP A 366 -23.67 -22.14 -27.17
N THR A 367 -22.67 -22.39 -26.32
CA THR A 367 -22.90 -22.76 -24.91
C THR A 367 -23.50 -21.59 -24.12
N ALA A 368 -22.99 -20.37 -24.32
CA ALA A 368 -23.52 -19.17 -23.69
C ALA A 368 -24.98 -18.89 -24.11
N ARG A 369 -25.31 -19.03 -25.41
CA ARG A 369 -26.69 -18.87 -25.89
C ARG A 369 -27.62 -19.92 -25.29
N ASN A 370 -27.18 -21.19 -25.24
CA ASN A 370 -27.97 -22.27 -24.64
C ASN A 370 -28.19 -22.07 -23.14
N LEU A 371 -27.19 -21.58 -22.39
CA LEU A 371 -27.36 -21.22 -20.99
C LEU A 371 -28.44 -20.14 -20.85
N LEU A 372 -28.36 -19.11 -21.68
CA LEU A 372 -29.30 -18.00 -21.66
C LEU A 372 -30.71 -18.42 -22.06
N THR A 373 -30.93 -19.35 -22.98
CA THR A 373 -32.27 -19.72 -23.44
C THR A 373 -32.89 -20.91 -22.71
N ARG A 374 -32.08 -21.92 -22.36
CA ARG A 374 -32.58 -23.24 -21.92
C ARG A 374 -32.53 -23.44 -20.42
N PHE A 375 -31.55 -22.85 -19.73
CA PHE A 375 -31.42 -22.97 -18.28
C PHE A 375 -32.40 -22.03 -17.58
N CYS A 376 -33.14 -22.52 -16.59
CA CYS A 376 -34.21 -21.79 -15.89
C CYS A 376 -35.29 -21.22 -16.84
N ARG A 377 -36.13 -22.10 -17.43
CA ARG A 377 -37.16 -21.74 -18.43
C ARG A 377 -38.27 -20.82 -17.89
N ALA A 378 -38.62 -20.94 -16.61
CA ALA A 378 -39.74 -20.21 -16.01
C ALA A 378 -39.34 -18.79 -15.54
N GLU A 379 -38.30 -18.69 -14.72
CA GLU A 379 -37.79 -17.42 -14.19
C GLU A 379 -36.27 -17.46 -14.04
N PHE A 380 -35.57 -16.42 -14.50
CA PHE A 380 -34.10 -16.37 -14.43
C PHE A 380 -33.65 -15.80 -13.07
N PRO A 381 -32.92 -16.56 -12.24
CA PRO A 381 -32.62 -16.15 -10.87
C PRO A 381 -31.76 -14.87 -10.80
N PRO A 382 -32.05 -13.93 -9.87
CA PRO A 382 -31.27 -12.70 -9.73
C PRO A 382 -29.77 -12.93 -9.45
N TYR A 383 -29.44 -13.94 -8.64
CA TYR A 383 -28.05 -14.28 -8.33
C TYR A 383 -27.29 -14.74 -9.60
N LEU A 384 -27.92 -15.56 -10.44
CA LEU A 384 -27.36 -16.06 -11.69
C LEU A 384 -27.22 -14.93 -12.73
N LEU A 385 -28.16 -13.98 -12.75
CA LEU A 385 -28.03 -12.77 -13.56
C LEU A 385 -26.76 -11.97 -13.19
N GLY A 386 -26.40 -11.94 -11.90
CA GLY A 386 -25.14 -11.40 -11.43
C GLY A 386 -23.92 -12.06 -12.09
N PHE A 387 -23.89 -13.40 -12.16
CA PHE A 387 -22.82 -14.15 -12.84
C PHE A 387 -22.81 -13.90 -14.34
N VAL A 388 -23.95 -13.96 -15.02
CA VAL A 388 -24.04 -13.67 -16.46
C VAL A 388 -23.59 -12.24 -16.78
N LYS A 389 -23.99 -11.27 -15.96
CA LYS A 389 -23.52 -9.89 -16.08
C LYS A 389 -22.00 -9.82 -15.97
N TYR A 390 -21.41 -10.45 -14.95
CA TYR A 390 -19.96 -10.50 -14.80
C TYR A 390 -19.30 -11.12 -16.04
N MET A 391 -19.72 -12.33 -16.42
CA MET A 391 -19.19 -13.13 -17.52
C MET A 391 -19.17 -12.35 -18.85
N LEU A 392 -20.23 -11.59 -19.15
CA LEU A 392 -20.38 -10.91 -20.43
C LEU A 392 -19.86 -9.47 -20.43
N THR A 393 -19.74 -8.80 -19.28
CA THR A 393 -19.46 -7.35 -19.24
C THR A 393 -18.28 -6.92 -18.37
N LYS A 394 -17.78 -7.78 -17.47
CA LYS A 394 -16.62 -7.45 -16.62
C LYS A 394 -15.34 -7.49 -17.47
N ARG A 395 -14.64 -6.35 -17.53
CA ARG A 395 -13.37 -6.18 -18.24
C ARG A 395 -12.22 -6.27 -17.23
N GLU A 396 -11.21 -7.06 -17.57
CA GLU A 396 -10.01 -7.27 -16.75
C GLU A 396 -8.95 -6.19 -17.04
N MET A 397 -7.93 -6.08 -16.18
CA MET A 397 -6.77 -5.22 -16.46
C MET A 397 -5.77 -6.05 -17.25
N LYS A 398 -5.29 -5.50 -18.35
CA LYS A 398 -4.17 -6.01 -19.12
C LYS A 398 -2.88 -5.42 -18.57
N THR A 399 -1.87 -6.25 -18.40
CA THR A 399 -0.52 -5.87 -17.98
C THR A 399 0.36 -6.02 -19.22
N GLU A 400 0.82 -4.91 -19.82
CA GLU A 400 1.79 -4.94 -20.91
C GLU A 400 3.16 -4.52 -20.37
N GLU A 401 4.17 -5.39 -20.57
CA GLU A 401 5.58 -5.06 -20.32
C GLU A 401 6.09 -4.14 -21.44
N ASN A 402 6.64 -2.99 -21.08
CA ASN A 402 7.20 -2.06 -22.04
C ASN A 402 8.53 -2.62 -22.57
N PRO A 403 8.67 -2.96 -23.87
CA PRO A 403 9.85 -3.69 -24.39
C PRO A 403 11.16 -2.87 -24.38
N ILE A 404 11.11 -1.59 -23.99
CA ILE A 404 12.25 -0.66 -23.97
C ILE A 404 12.74 -0.41 -22.53
N ASP A 405 11.86 -0.55 -21.53
CA ASP A 405 12.16 -0.37 -20.11
C ASP A 405 11.40 -1.45 -19.33
N ASN A 406 12.11 -2.53 -18.94
CA ASN A 406 11.59 -3.67 -18.18
C ASN A 406 10.98 -3.28 -16.81
N THR A 407 10.96 -2.00 -16.45
CA THR A 407 10.40 -1.48 -15.21
C THR A 407 9.09 -0.69 -15.38
N GLU A 408 8.58 -0.54 -16.60
CA GLU A 408 7.34 0.19 -16.85
C GLU A 408 6.25 -0.74 -17.39
N ILE A 409 5.18 -0.87 -16.61
CA ILE A 409 4.03 -1.70 -16.93
C ILE A 409 2.85 -0.80 -17.14
N LYS A 410 2.27 -0.92 -18.32
CA LYS A 410 1.02 -0.23 -18.62
C LYS A 410 -0.14 -1.13 -18.22
N GLU A 411 -0.89 -0.70 -17.20
CA GLU A 411 -2.13 -1.35 -16.81
C GLU A 411 -3.31 -0.75 -17.61
N ASP A 412 -3.60 -1.29 -18.79
CA ASP A 412 -4.75 -0.86 -19.59
C ASP A 412 -5.95 -1.77 -19.34
N ARG A 413 -7.17 -1.22 -19.24
CA ARG A 413 -8.38 -2.07 -19.17
C ARG A 413 -8.63 -2.74 -20.50
N GLU A 414 -8.90 -4.04 -20.46
CA GLU A 414 -9.29 -4.82 -21.63
C GLU A 414 -10.51 -4.22 -22.34
N ARG A 415 -10.61 -4.48 -23.64
CA ARG A 415 -11.68 -3.90 -24.47
C ARG A 415 -13.04 -4.52 -24.15
N PHE A 416 -13.07 -5.81 -23.86
CA PHE A 416 -14.26 -6.61 -23.58
C PHE A 416 -14.04 -7.54 -22.39
N SER A 417 -15.08 -8.28 -22.00
CA SER A 417 -14.96 -9.34 -21.01
C SER A 417 -14.18 -10.52 -21.58
N ARG A 418 -13.54 -11.30 -20.72
CA ARG A 418 -12.70 -12.44 -21.14
C ARG A 418 -13.45 -13.42 -22.04
N LEU A 419 -14.73 -13.74 -21.74
CA LEU A 419 -15.53 -14.60 -22.62
C LEU A 419 -15.74 -14.01 -24.01
N ILE A 420 -15.98 -12.70 -24.09
CA ILE A 420 -16.20 -12.03 -25.38
C ILE A 420 -14.91 -11.98 -26.21
N LEU A 421 -13.76 -11.74 -25.57
CA LEU A 421 -12.45 -11.82 -26.21
C LEU A 421 -12.17 -13.24 -26.73
N ASP A 422 -12.34 -14.26 -25.88
CA ASP A 422 -12.10 -15.66 -26.29
C ASP A 422 -13.03 -16.10 -27.44
N ILE A 423 -14.29 -15.64 -27.46
CA ILE A 423 -15.21 -15.89 -28.60
C ILE A 423 -14.70 -15.17 -29.85
N GLN A 424 -14.23 -13.93 -29.75
CA GLN A 424 -13.70 -13.18 -30.89
C GLN A 424 -12.44 -13.84 -31.48
N ASP A 425 -11.56 -14.34 -30.61
CA ASP A 425 -10.29 -14.93 -30.99
C ASP A 425 -10.44 -16.35 -31.57
N THR A 426 -11.40 -17.14 -31.06
CA THR A 426 -11.57 -18.57 -31.45
C THR A 426 -12.74 -18.83 -32.40
N GLU A 427 -13.71 -17.92 -32.45
CA GLU A 427 -14.87 -17.98 -33.34
C GLU A 427 -14.85 -16.76 -34.27
N ASP A 428 -15.70 -15.76 -34.02
CA ASP A 428 -15.62 -14.44 -34.66
C ASP A 428 -16.36 -13.35 -33.85
N SER A 429 -16.24 -12.10 -34.31
CA SER A 429 -16.93 -10.96 -33.69
C SER A 429 -18.45 -10.98 -33.86
N VAL A 430 -18.99 -11.64 -34.87
CA VAL A 430 -20.43 -11.76 -35.13
C VAL A 430 -21.09 -12.66 -34.08
N GLU A 431 -20.45 -13.77 -33.72
CA GLU A 431 -20.86 -14.68 -32.67
C GLU A 431 -20.85 -14.01 -31.30
N SER A 432 -19.82 -13.20 -31.01
CA SER A 432 -19.78 -12.40 -29.78
C SER A 432 -20.95 -11.40 -29.71
N ALA A 433 -21.27 -10.75 -30.83
CA ALA A 433 -22.41 -9.84 -30.94
C ALA A 433 -23.76 -10.58 -30.80
N SER A 434 -23.86 -11.82 -31.30
CA SER A 434 -25.09 -12.62 -31.22
C SER A 434 -25.41 -13.03 -29.78
N VAL A 435 -24.40 -13.41 -28.99
CA VAL A 435 -24.52 -13.71 -27.55
C VAL A 435 -25.00 -12.48 -26.78
N LEU A 436 -24.35 -11.33 -26.98
CA LEU A 436 -24.73 -10.08 -26.31
C LEU A 436 -26.11 -9.58 -26.75
N LYS A 437 -26.49 -9.79 -28.02
CA LYS A 437 -27.83 -9.47 -28.52
C LYS A 437 -28.90 -10.30 -27.85
N LEU A 438 -28.67 -11.61 -27.71
CA LEU A 438 -29.57 -12.51 -26.99
C LEU A 438 -29.71 -12.09 -25.52
N ALA A 439 -28.60 -11.82 -24.82
CA ALA A 439 -28.62 -11.36 -23.44
C ALA A 439 -29.38 -10.02 -23.30
N SER A 440 -29.14 -9.08 -24.23
CA SER A 440 -29.82 -7.79 -24.24
C SER A 440 -31.32 -7.91 -24.44
N ASN A 441 -31.77 -8.85 -25.28
CA ASN A 441 -33.19 -9.11 -25.50
C ASN A 441 -33.83 -9.86 -24.33
N LYS A 442 -33.14 -10.83 -23.73
CA LYS A 442 -33.67 -11.59 -22.60
C LYS A 442 -33.78 -10.75 -21.32
N PHE A 443 -32.84 -9.84 -21.07
CA PHE A 443 -32.80 -9.02 -19.86
C PHE A 443 -33.08 -7.56 -20.17
N GLU A 444 -34.37 -7.23 -20.36
CA GLU A 444 -34.79 -5.92 -20.86
C GLU A 444 -34.46 -4.75 -19.93
N GLN A 445 -34.34 -5.00 -18.63
CA GLN A 445 -34.03 -3.98 -17.62
C GLN A 445 -32.52 -3.71 -17.46
N ASN A 446 -31.65 -4.55 -18.02
CA ASN A 446 -30.20 -4.43 -17.82
C ASN A 446 -29.55 -3.55 -18.91
N PRO A 447 -28.90 -2.42 -18.57
CA PRO A 447 -28.29 -1.52 -19.55
C PRO A 447 -26.89 -1.97 -20.03
N PHE A 448 -26.23 -2.88 -19.31
CA PHE A 448 -24.82 -3.23 -19.56
C PHE A 448 -24.64 -4.17 -20.77
N PHE A 449 -25.59 -5.07 -21.03
CA PHE A 449 -25.55 -5.93 -22.23
C PHE A 449 -25.67 -5.13 -23.54
N PRO A 450 -26.67 -4.25 -23.71
CA PRO A 450 -26.76 -3.44 -24.93
C PRO A 450 -25.60 -2.44 -25.05
N GLN A 451 -25.05 -1.95 -23.93
CA GLN A 451 -23.82 -1.14 -23.93
C GLN A 451 -22.62 -1.95 -24.48
N ALA A 452 -22.38 -3.16 -23.98
CA ALA A 452 -21.30 -4.02 -24.45
C ALA A 452 -21.50 -4.38 -25.93
N LEU A 453 -22.74 -4.65 -26.35
CA LEU A 453 -23.08 -4.93 -27.73
C LEU A 453 -22.81 -3.74 -28.66
N ALA A 454 -23.19 -2.52 -28.26
CA ALA A 454 -22.87 -1.31 -29.02
C ALA A 454 -21.37 -1.18 -29.24
N ARG A 455 -20.57 -1.50 -28.21
CA ARG A 455 -19.10 -1.49 -28.26
C ARG A 455 -18.52 -2.49 -29.28
N VAL A 456 -19.05 -3.71 -29.35
CA VAL A 456 -18.66 -4.67 -30.42
C VAL A 456 -18.97 -4.10 -31.80
N TYR A 457 -20.15 -3.48 -31.98
CA TYR A 457 -20.52 -2.92 -33.28
C TYR A 457 -19.63 -1.78 -33.75
N TYR A 458 -19.25 -0.82 -32.89
CA TYR A 458 -18.43 0.32 -33.34
C TYR A 458 -16.92 0.07 -33.30
N LEU A 459 -16.43 -0.85 -32.44
CA LEU A 459 -15.00 -1.18 -32.37
C LEU A 459 -14.60 -2.24 -33.39
N GLU A 460 -15.33 -3.36 -33.45
CA GLU A 460 -14.91 -4.54 -34.22
C GLU A 460 -15.64 -4.61 -35.56
N LEU A 461 -16.98 -4.55 -35.57
CA LEU A 461 -17.78 -4.75 -36.78
C LEU A 461 -17.92 -3.48 -37.66
N LYS A 462 -17.53 -2.31 -37.14
CA LYS A 462 -17.67 -0.98 -37.77
C LYS A 462 -19.09 -0.64 -38.27
N ASP A 463 -20.13 -1.26 -37.70
CA ASP A 463 -21.54 -0.97 -38.00
C ASP A 463 -22.07 0.10 -37.03
N TYR A 464 -21.80 1.37 -37.36
CA TYR A 464 -22.17 2.51 -36.51
C TYR A 464 -23.68 2.69 -36.37
N SER A 465 -24.47 2.27 -37.36
CA SER A 465 -25.93 2.34 -37.32
C SER A 465 -26.50 1.40 -36.25
N LYS A 466 -26.07 0.13 -36.23
CA LYS A 466 -26.45 -0.79 -35.16
C LYS A 466 -25.89 -0.36 -33.82
N ALA A 467 -24.65 0.14 -33.77
CA ALA A 467 -24.05 0.64 -32.55
C ALA A 467 -24.87 1.78 -31.92
N GLU A 468 -25.36 2.73 -32.73
CA GLU A 468 -26.21 3.84 -32.28
C GLU A 468 -27.54 3.33 -31.68
N ILE A 469 -28.19 2.35 -32.34
CA ILE A 469 -29.44 1.75 -31.83
C ILE A 469 -29.23 1.12 -30.46
N TRP A 470 -28.18 0.31 -30.29
CA TRP A 470 -27.92 -0.39 -29.03
C TRP A 470 -27.43 0.55 -27.92
N ALA A 471 -26.67 1.59 -28.26
CA ALA A 471 -26.27 2.62 -27.30
C ALA A 471 -27.48 3.41 -26.78
N LYS A 472 -28.43 3.78 -27.66
CA LYS A 472 -29.69 4.40 -27.25
C LYS A 472 -30.52 3.47 -26.38
N LYS A 473 -30.64 2.20 -26.75
CA LYS A 473 -31.34 1.19 -25.95
C LYS A 473 -30.71 0.99 -24.56
N ALA A 474 -29.38 1.05 -24.45
CA ALA A 474 -28.71 1.02 -23.16
C ALA A 474 -29.07 2.24 -22.31
N LYS A 475 -29.02 3.45 -22.91
CA LYS A 475 -29.38 4.70 -22.24
C LYS A 475 -30.85 4.77 -21.85
N GLU A 476 -31.77 4.23 -22.65
CA GLU A 476 -33.20 4.14 -22.31
C GLU A 476 -33.44 3.31 -21.04
N ARG A 477 -32.65 2.24 -20.85
CA ARG A 477 -32.75 1.35 -19.68
C ARG A 477 -32.20 1.95 -18.40
N ASP A 478 -31.24 2.87 -18.50
CA ASP A 478 -30.66 3.57 -17.35
C ASP A 478 -30.32 5.01 -17.72
N SER A 479 -31.36 5.84 -17.81
CA SER A 479 -31.30 7.20 -18.36
C SER A 479 -30.56 8.20 -17.48
N HIS A 480 -30.29 7.84 -16.23
CA HIS A 480 -29.62 8.71 -15.27
C HIS A 480 -28.13 8.37 -15.10
N ASN A 481 -27.65 7.31 -15.75
CA ASN A 481 -26.29 6.82 -15.55
C ASN A 481 -25.32 7.37 -16.60
N SER A 482 -24.46 8.27 -16.16
CA SER A 482 -23.43 8.89 -17.00
C SER A 482 -22.54 7.88 -17.72
N HIS A 483 -22.16 6.77 -17.07
CA HIS A 483 -21.29 5.76 -17.69
C HIS A 483 -21.99 4.97 -18.80
N ILE A 484 -23.31 4.86 -18.76
CA ILE A 484 -24.11 4.27 -19.85
C ILE A 484 -24.23 5.28 -20.99
N ALA A 485 -24.49 6.56 -20.67
CA ALA A 485 -24.61 7.64 -21.65
C ALA A 485 -23.32 7.88 -22.46
N ASP A 486 -22.13 7.72 -21.86
CA ASP A 486 -20.82 7.82 -22.54
C ASP A 486 -20.78 6.98 -23.82
N THR A 487 -21.40 5.79 -23.81
CA THR A 487 -21.42 4.86 -24.95
C THR A 487 -21.89 5.52 -26.24
N LEU A 488 -22.93 6.37 -26.19
CA LEU A 488 -23.46 7.04 -27.37
C LEU A 488 -22.46 8.08 -27.91
N GLY A 489 -21.80 8.82 -27.02
CA GLY A 489 -20.71 9.73 -27.39
C GLY A 489 -19.53 8.98 -28.02
N GLN A 490 -19.15 7.84 -27.46
CA GLN A 490 -18.08 6.99 -28.02
C GLN A 490 -18.45 6.45 -29.41
N VAL A 491 -19.70 6.02 -29.65
CA VAL A 491 -20.17 5.57 -30.97
C VAL A 491 -20.00 6.68 -32.00
N HIS A 492 -20.53 7.87 -31.72
CA HIS A 492 -20.47 8.99 -32.66
C HIS A 492 -19.04 9.51 -32.87
N LYS A 493 -18.22 9.55 -31.82
CA LYS A 493 -16.80 9.91 -31.94
C LYS A 493 -16.03 8.94 -32.82
N ASN A 494 -16.23 7.63 -32.65
CA ASN A 494 -15.57 6.62 -33.49
C ASN A 494 -16.07 6.66 -34.93
N HIS A 495 -17.36 6.95 -35.15
CA HIS A 495 -17.90 7.16 -36.50
C HIS A 495 -17.31 8.42 -37.15
N LEU A 496 -17.13 9.51 -36.40
CA LEU A 496 -16.43 10.70 -36.90
C LEU A 496 -14.97 10.38 -37.26
N LYS A 497 -14.28 9.62 -36.40
CA LYS A 497 -12.88 9.24 -36.61
C LYS A 497 -12.67 8.41 -37.89
N SER A 498 -13.62 7.54 -38.26
CA SER A 498 -13.52 6.74 -39.49
C SER A 498 -13.62 7.56 -40.77
N LYS A 499 -14.06 8.82 -40.69
CA LYS A 499 -14.11 9.73 -41.86
C LYS A 499 -12.74 10.26 -42.30
N LYS A 500 -11.70 10.07 -41.48
CA LYS A 500 -10.32 10.47 -41.81
C LYS A 500 -9.79 9.79 -43.07
N GLU A 501 -10.34 8.64 -43.43
CA GLU A 501 -9.86 7.79 -44.53
C GLU A 501 -10.69 7.92 -45.82
N SER A 502 -11.84 8.63 -45.82
CA SER A 502 -12.81 8.50 -46.93
C SER A 502 -13.81 9.63 -47.19
N SER A 503 -13.81 10.76 -46.46
CA SER A 503 -14.86 11.79 -46.64
C SER A 503 -14.36 13.18 -46.99
N ASP A 504 -14.84 13.69 -48.14
CA ASP A 504 -14.74 15.09 -48.58
C ASP A 504 -15.97 15.93 -48.16
N ASN A 505 -16.93 15.35 -47.42
CA ASN A 505 -18.21 16.01 -47.12
C ASN A 505 -18.23 16.68 -45.74
N GLN A 506 -17.99 18.00 -45.72
CA GLN A 506 -17.99 18.83 -44.52
C GLN A 506 -19.33 18.81 -43.76
N THR A 507 -20.46 18.75 -44.46
CA THR A 507 -21.79 18.70 -43.85
C THR A 507 -21.95 17.41 -43.04
N GLU A 508 -21.46 16.27 -43.55
CA GLU A 508 -21.51 14.99 -42.83
C GLU A 508 -20.60 15.00 -41.59
N ILE A 509 -19.37 15.53 -41.73
CA ILE A 509 -18.41 15.66 -40.63
C ILE A 509 -19.00 16.49 -39.48
N LEU A 510 -19.56 17.66 -39.79
CA LEU A 510 -20.18 18.53 -38.78
C LEU A 510 -21.43 17.91 -38.15
N GLN A 511 -22.24 17.17 -38.91
CA GLN A 511 -23.40 16.46 -38.38
C GLN A 511 -23.01 15.37 -37.37
N LEU A 512 -21.97 14.58 -37.68
CA LEU A 512 -21.44 13.55 -36.77
C LEU A 512 -20.81 14.17 -35.52
N ALA A 513 -20.04 15.25 -35.69
CA ALA A 513 -19.46 15.97 -34.56
C ALA A 513 -20.53 16.58 -33.66
N LYS A 514 -21.60 17.15 -34.23
CA LYS A 514 -22.75 17.67 -33.47
C LYS A 514 -23.38 16.57 -32.61
N LYS A 515 -23.70 15.40 -33.21
CA LYS A 515 -24.24 14.25 -32.47
C LYS A 515 -23.32 13.80 -31.33
N ALA A 516 -22.01 13.72 -31.57
CA ALA A 516 -21.04 13.30 -30.56
C ALA A 516 -20.94 14.32 -29.42
N ILE A 517 -20.88 15.61 -29.74
CA ILE A 517 -20.84 16.71 -28.77
C ILE A 517 -22.10 16.72 -27.91
N GLU A 518 -23.28 16.60 -28.50
CA GLU A 518 -24.55 16.56 -27.76
C GLU A 518 -24.61 15.35 -26.81
N ALA A 519 -24.14 14.19 -27.25
CA ALA A 519 -24.08 12.99 -26.40
C ALA A 519 -23.11 13.16 -25.22
N PHE A 520 -21.93 13.77 -25.43
CA PHE A 520 -20.98 14.02 -24.34
C PHE A 520 -21.41 15.13 -23.38
N LYS A 521 -22.13 16.16 -23.87
CA LYS A 521 -22.77 17.18 -23.00
C LYS A 521 -23.88 16.58 -22.14
N ASP A 522 -24.66 15.66 -22.70
CA ASP A 522 -25.69 14.94 -21.97
C ASP A 522 -25.08 14.04 -20.89
N GLU A 523 -23.99 13.34 -21.20
CA GLU A 523 -23.21 12.56 -20.24
C GLU A 523 -22.66 13.41 -19.09
N GLU A 524 -22.06 14.56 -19.40
CA GLU A 524 -21.56 15.56 -18.44
C GLU A 524 -22.66 16.00 -17.47
N ARG A 525 -23.83 16.38 -17.99
CA ARG A 525 -24.98 16.78 -17.17
C ARG A 525 -25.46 15.65 -16.26
N LEU A 526 -25.46 14.40 -16.75
CA LEU A 526 -25.82 13.24 -15.91
C LEU A 526 -24.79 12.99 -14.80
N ALA A 527 -23.50 13.17 -15.07
CA ALA A 527 -22.45 13.01 -14.06
C ALA A 527 -22.54 14.05 -12.94
N GLU A 528 -22.99 15.27 -13.25
CA GLU A 528 -23.26 16.33 -12.27
C GLU A 528 -24.52 16.04 -11.44
N ASN A 529 -25.58 15.54 -12.07
CA ASN A 529 -26.86 15.23 -11.42
C ASN A 529 -26.86 13.95 -10.56
N ASP A 530 -25.78 13.15 -10.59
CA ASP A 530 -25.62 11.96 -9.73
C ASP A 530 -25.71 12.28 -8.21
N ILE A 531 -25.74 13.56 -7.82
CA ILE A 531 -25.73 14.04 -6.42
C ILE A 531 -27.11 14.56 -5.95
N GLU A 532 -27.96 15.12 -6.82
CA GLU A 532 -29.16 15.90 -6.39
C GLU A 532 -30.37 15.03 -5.94
N GLY A 533 -30.27 13.71 -5.96
CA GLY A 533 -31.37 12.78 -5.65
C GLY A 533 -31.57 12.50 -4.16
N GLY A 534 -31.90 13.51 -3.35
CA GLY A 534 -32.04 13.42 -1.89
C GLY A 534 -33.24 12.62 -1.32
N THR A 535 -34.01 11.83 -2.08
CA THR A 535 -35.23 11.19 -1.52
C THR A 535 -35.68 9.85 -2.11
N LYS A 536 -34.92 9.20 -2.98
CA LYS A 536 -35.24 7.82 -3.41
C LYS A 536 -33.99 6.95 -3.34
N VAL A 537 -34.05 5.96 -2.44
CA VAL A 537 -33.14 4.81 -2.29
C VAL A 537 -32.33 4.55 -3.56
N ARG A 538 -31.11 5.11 -3.63
CA ARG A 538 -30.12 4.80 -4.67
C ARG A 538 -28.84 4.38 -3.97
N THR A 539 -28.56 3.09 -4.02
CA THR A 539 -27.58 2.41 -3.17
C THR A 539 -26.12 2.49 -3.64
N LYS A 540 -25.77 3.26 -4.69
CA LYS A 540 -24.37 3.39 -5.15
C LYS A 540 -24.12 4.74 -5.84
N VAL A 541 -23.80 5.78 -5.08
CA VAL A 541 -23.11 6.96 -5.65
C VAL A 541 -21.72 6.50 -6.08
N SER A 542 -21.37 6.67 -7.37
CA SER A 542 -20.04 6.32 -7.88
C SER A 542 -18.96 7.12 -7.14
N ARG A 543 -17.92 6.43 -6.64
CA ARG A 543 -16.82 7.07 -5.90
C ARG A 543 -15.95 7.99 -6.75
N VAL A 544 -16.01 7.83 -8.06
CA VAL A 544 -15.23 8.60 -9.04
C VAL A 544 -16.20 9.46 -9.84
N PHE A 545 -15.95 10.76 -9.87
CA PHE A 545 -16.69 11.67 -10.76
C PHE A 545 -16.34 11.34 -12.21
N ASN A 546 -17.36 11.16 -13.05
CA ASN A 546 -17.13 10.80 -14.43
C ASN A 546 -16.75 12.03 -15.28
N THR A 547 -15.46 12.21 -15.57
CA THR A 547 -14.95 13.29 -16.43
C THR A 547 -14.96 12.93 -17.92
N ARG A 548 -15.43 11.73 -18.30
CA ARG A 548 -15.39 11.25 -19.69
C ARG A 548 -16.19 12.12 -20.65
N GLY A 549 -17.31 12.72 -20.22
CA GLY A 549 -18.05 13.69 -21.03
C GLY A 549 -17.23 14.93 -21.39
N GLN A 550 -16.51 15.52 -20.42
CA GLN A 550 -15.61 16.65 -20.67
C GLN A 550 -14.48 16.28 -21.64
N LEU A 551 -13.80 15.16 -21.37
CA LEU A 551 -12.68 14.70 -22.17
C LEU A 551 -13.12 14.27 -23.58
N GLY A 552 -14.25 13.56 -23.69
CA GLY A 552 -14.85 13.11 -24.93
C GLY A 552 -15.23 14.27 -25.84
N TYR A 553 -15.76 15.36 -25.28
CA TYR A 553 -16.00 16.60 -26.01
C TYR A 553 -14.71 17.14 -26.64
N LEU A 554 -13.63 17.28 -25.85
CA LEU A 554 -12.34 17.79 -26.35
C LEU A 554 -11.72 16.87 -27.42
N GLN A 555 -11.88 15.56 -27.28
CA GLN A 555 -11.46 14.59 -28.29
C GLN A 555 -12.23 14.78 -29.61
N VAL A 556 -13.55 14.98 -29.55
CA VAL A 556 -14.36 15.26 -30.75
C VAL A 556 -13.93 16.57 -31.40
N CYS A 557 -13.73 17.64 -30.63
CA CYS A 557 -13.23 18.91 -31.14
C CYS A 557 -11.86 18.76 -31.81
N SER A 558 -10.93 18.02 -31.20
CA SER A 558 -9.62 17.76 -31.79
C SER A 558 -9.70 17.02 -33.12
N ILE A 559 -10.55 16.00 -33.21
CA ILE A 559 -10.79 15.25 -34.47
C ILE A 559 -11.45 16.16 -35.51
N LEU A 560 -12.46 16.93 -35.11
CA LEU A 560 -13.19 17.85 -35.98
C LEU A 560 -12.26 18.92 -36.58
N TYR A 561 -11.40 19.52 -35.75
CA TYR A 561 -10.41 20.49 -36.19
C TYR A 561 -9.50 19.89 -37.27
N ASP A 562 -8.93 18.71 -37.02
CA ASP A 562 -8.00 18.06 -37.96
C ASP A 562 -8.69 17.75 -39.29
N LEU A 563 -9.93 17.23 -39.25
CA LEU A 563 -10.70 16.92 -40.45
C LEU A 563 -11.01 18.19 -41.27
N LEU A 564 -11.57 19.24 -40.67
CA LEU A 564 -11.95 20.46 -41.38
C LEU A 564 -10.74 21.23 -41.92
N VAL A 565 -9.69 21.39 -41.10
CA VAL A 565 -8.49 22.14 -41.48
C VAL A 565 -7.71 21.41 -42.58
N SER A 566 -7.72 20.07 -42.59
CA SER A 566 -7.10 19.30 -43.67
C SER A 566 -7.77 19.53 -45.03
N GLN A 567 -9.09 19.79 -45.04
CA GLN A 567 -9.84 20.05 -46.27
C GLN A 567 -9.72 21.52 -46.72
N ASN A 568 -9.80 22.48 -45.80
CA ASN A 568 -9.61 23.90 -46.13
C ASN A 568 -8.96 24.64 -44.95
N LYS A 569 -7.78 25.24 -45.19
CA LYS A 569 -7.01 25.96 -44.17
C LYS A 569 -7.76 27.16 -43.56
N THR A 570 -8.75 27.74 -44.26
CA THR A 570 -9.57 28.85 -43.73
C THR A 570 -10.38 28.42 -42.50
N TRP A 571 -10.73 27.14 -42.37
CA TRP A 571 -11.38 26.61 -41.17
C TRP A 571 -10.60 26.88 -39.89
N ARG A 572 -9.26 26.92 -39.95
CA ARG A 572 -8.43 27.28 -38.80
C ARG A 572 -8.86 28.63 -38.24
N ARG A 573 -8.99 29.64 -39.10
CA ARG A 573 -9.32 31.02 -38.72
C ARG A 573 -10.76 31.16 -38.22
N VAL A 574 -11.69 30.35 -38.74
CA VAL A 574 -13.08 30.33 -38.23
C VAL A 574 -13.14 29.68 -36.85
N LEU A 575 -12.50 28.53 -36.67
CA LEU A 575 -12.52 27.78 -35.40
C LEU A 575 -11.80 28.53 -34.27
N THR A 576 -10.80 29.37 -34.60
CA THR A 576 -10.12 30.27 -33.64
C THR A 576 -10.85 31.60 -33.41
N LYS A 577 -11.96 31.86 -34.11
CA LYS A 577 -12.69 33.15 -34.15
C LYS A 577 -11.87 34.34 -34.69
N ASP A 578 -10.87 34.09 -35.52
CA ASP A 578 -10.13 35.14 -36.22
C ASP A 578 -10.95 35.76 -37.36
N VAL A 579 -11.88 34.99 -37.96
CA VAL A 579 -12.83 35.47 -38.98
C VAL A 579 -14.23 34.93 -38.69
N SER A 580 -15.26 35.62 -39.19
CA SER A 580 -16.64 35.14 -39.12
C SER A 580 -16.82 33.88 -39.99
N MET A 581 -17.72 32.98 -39.59
CA MET A 581 -18.11 31.82 -40.39
C MET A 581 -18.71 32.21 -41.75
N ASP A 582 -19.34 33.38 -41.85
CA ASP A 582 -19.94 33.88 -43.10
C ASP A 582 -18.89 34.00 -44.21
N SER A 583 -17.68 34.42 -43.85
CA SER A 583 -16.55 34.48 -44.80
C SER A 583 -16.17 33.12 -45.39
N VAL A 584 -16.38 32.03 -44.62
CA VAL A 584 -16.15 30.66 -45.10
C VAL A 584 -17.33 30.15 -45.92
N LEU A 585 -18.56 30.49 -45.54
CA LEU A 585 -19.77 30.16 -46.30
C LEU A 585 -19.73 30.77 -47.71
N GLU A 586 -19.31 32.03 -47.82
CA GLU A 586 -19.08 32.69 -49.11
C GLU A 586 -17.99 31.99 -49.93
N SER A 587 -16.89 31.58 -49.27
CA SER A 587 -15.77 30.91 -49.96
C SER A 587 -16.07 29.48 -50.43
N LEU A 588 -16.97 28.77 -49.74
CA LEU A 588 -17.29 27.36 -50.01
C LEU A 588 -18.57 27.18 -50.84
N GLY A 589 -19.46 28.18 -50.88
CA GLY A 589 -20.71 28.12 -51.63
C GLY A 589 -21.74 27.09 -51.12
N ASP A 590 -21.56 26.52 -49.93
CA ASP A 590 -22.46 25.49 -49.37
C ASP A 590 -23.39 26.07 -48.30
N ASN A 591 -24.60 26.46 -48.72
CA ASN A 591 -25.66 26.96 -47.85
C ASN A 591 -26.10 25.94 -46.77
N LYS A 592 -25.79 24.65 -46.91
CA LYS A 592 -26.17 23.64 -45.89
C LYS A 592 -25.39 23.81 -44.60
N LEU A 593 -24.21 24.42 -44.63
CA LEU A 593 -23.34 24.65 -43.47
C LEU A 593 -23.91 25.68 -42.48
N LEU A 594 -24.82 26.57 -42.92
CA LEU A 594 -25.49 27.57 -42.06
C LEU A 594 -26.14 26.95 -40.81
N ARG A 595 -26.65 25.72 -40.90
CA ARG A 595 -27.30 25.02 -39.77
C ARG A 595 -26.35 24.72 -38.59
N PHE A 596 -25.04 24.81 -38.80
CA PHE A 596 -24.01 24.56 -37.78
C PHE A 596 -23.40 25.85 -37.22
N HIS A 597 -23.93 27.01 -37.59
CA HIS A 597 -23.41 28.31 -37.18
C HIS A 597 -23.24 28.43 -35.66
N ASP A 598 -24.29 28.10 -34.90
CA ASP A 598 -24.25 28.19 -33.43
C ASP A 598 -23.26 27.21 -32.80
N LEU A 599 -23.16 26.00 -33.36
CA LEU A 599 -22.19 25.00 -32.93
C LEU A 599 -20.78 25.57 -33.07
N ILE A 600 -20.40 25.97 -34.30
CA ILE A 600 -19.06 26.46 -34.63
C ILE A 600 -18.71 27.70 -33.81
N LYS A 601 -19.64 28.64 -33.65
CA LYS A 601 -19.46 29.85 -32.84
C LYS A 601 -19.19 29.53 -31.37
N SER A 602 -19.77 28.44 -30.85
CA SER A 602 -19.59 28.03 -29.44
C SER A 602 -18.31 27.23 -29.18
N LEU A 603 -17.75 26.53 -30.19
CA LEU A 603 -16.68 25.53 -29.98
C LEU A 603 -15.47 26.07 -29.22
N ARG A 604 -14.96 27.25 -29.59
CA ARG A 604 -13.77 27.83 -28.96
C ARG A 604 -13.99 28.10 -27.47
N ASP A 605 -15.11 28.72 -27.11
CA ASP A 605 -15.40 29.11 -25.73
C ASP A 605 -15.67 27.87 -24.86
N GLU A 606 -16.34 26.88 -25.45
CA GLU A 606 -16.60 25.59 -24.79
C GLU A 606 -15.31 24.80 -24.58
N VAL A 607 -14.41 24.75 -25.57
CA VAL A 607 -13.07 24.15 -25.40
C VAL A 607 -12.31 24.85 -24.29
N GLU A 608 -12.29 26.19 -24.28
CA GLU A 608 -11.61 26.99 -23.26
C GLU A 608 -12.14 26.68 -21.84
N ARG A 609 -13.47 26.67 -21.68
CA ARG A 609 -14.14 26.37 -20.40
C ARG A 609 -13.86 24.95 -19.90
N LYS A 610 -13.91 23.97 -20.78
CA LYS A 610 -13.69 22.55 -20.44
C LYS A 610 -12.23 22.24 -20.13
N CYS A 611 -11.30 22.86 -20.87
CA CYS A 611 -9.88 22.78 -20.55
C CYS A 611 -9.60 23.41 -19.17
N ALA A 612 -10.19 24.57 -18.86
CA ALA A 612 -10.03 25.20 -17.55
C ALA A 612 -10.52 24.30 -16.39
N PHE A 613 -11.62 23.56 -16.59
CA PHE A 613 -12.08 22.56 -15.63
C PHE A 613 -11.06 21.42 -15.44
N LEU A 614 -10.59 20.81 -16.53
CA LEU A 614 -9.64 19.69 -16.47
C LEU A 614 -8.27 20.13 -15.90
N ASP A 615 -7.83 21.35 -16.19
CA ASP A 615 -6.61 21.91 -15.59
C ASP A 615 -6.74 22.06 -14.07
N LYS A 616 -7.88 22.56 -13.57
CA LYS A 616 -8.17 22.59 -12.13
C LYS A 616 -8.21 21.18 -11.54
N TYR A 617 -8.84 20.25 -12.25
CA TYR A 617 -8.98 18.85 -11.85
C TYR A 617 -7.62 18.16 -11.65
N LEU A 618 -6.69 18.36 -12.58
CA LEU A 618 -5.34 17.78 -12.54
C LEU A 618 -4.41 18.53 -11.57
N ALA A 619 -4.44 19.87 -11.56
CA ALA A 619 -3.55 20.66 -10.72
C ALA A 619 -3.79 20.40 -9.23
N TYR A 620 -5.05 20.23 -8.82
CA TYR A 620 -5.43 20.15 -7.42
C TYR A 620 -5.65 18.72 -6.91
N SER A 621 -5.79 17.72 -7.79
CA SER A 621 -6.10 16.35 -7.38
C SER A 621 -5.51 15.28 -8.30
N LYS A 622 -5.24 14.10 -7.76
CA LYS A 622 -4.76 12.90 -8.49
C LYS A 622 -5.57 11.65 -8.11
N PRO A 623 -5.66 10.63 -8.98
CA PRO A 623 -6.32 9.38 -8.60
C PRO A 623 -5.56 8.69 -7.45
N TYR A 624 -6.30 8.07 -6.53
CA TYR A 624 -5.73 7.38 -5.35
C TYR A 624 -4.98 6.08 -5.73
N MET A 625 -5.47 5.38 -6.76
CA MET A 625 -4.85 4.21 -7.39
C MET A 625 -4.13 4.65 -8.67
N LYS A 626 -3.12 3.90 -9.15
CA LYS A 626 -2.41 4.08 -10.44
C LYS A 626 -3.34 3.85 -11.67
N LYS A 627 -4.55 4.39 -11.65
CA LYS A 627 -5.57 4.31 -12.69
C LYS A 627 -6.04 5.71 -13.02
N ASP A 628 -5.17 6.46 -13.69
CA ASP A 628 -5.47 7.22 -14.90
C ASP A 628 -4.20 7.96 -15.34
N ASP A 629 -3.98 7.98 -16.64
CA ASP A 629 -2.91 8.72 -17.32
C ASP A 629 -3.13 10.24 -17.14
N ASP A 630 -2.69 10.84 -16.03
CA ASP A 630 -2.67 12.30 -15.87
C ASP A 630 -1.97 12.97 -17.08
N GLN A 631 -0.97 12.30 -17.66
CA GLN A 631 -0.31 12.69 -18.91
C GLN A 631 -1.22 12.62 -20.14
N TYR A 632 -2.08 11.61 -20.27
CA TYR A 632 -3.02 11.49 -21.39
C TYR A 632 -4.09 12.57 -21.34
N ILE A 633 -4.70 12.80 -20.17
CA ILE A 633 -5.71 13.86 -19.99
C ILE A 633 -5.05 15.22 -20.25
N SER A 634 -3.87 15.46 -19.69
CA SER A 634 -3.11 16.70 -19.92
C SER A 634 -2.77 16.89 -21.41
N GLY A 635 -2.31 15.83 -22.09
CA GLY A 635 -1.97 15.86 -23.52
C GLY A 635 -3.18 16.21 -24.40
N VAL A 636 -4.31 15.49 -24.23
CA VAL A 636 -5.55 15.77 -24.97
C VAL A 636 -6.05 17.20 -24.70
N THR A 637 -5.98 17.65 -23.45
CA THR A 637 -6.44 18.99 -23.03
C THR A 637 -5.58 20.09 -23.66
N SER A 638 -4.26 19.95 -23.58
CA SER A 638 -3.29 20.90 -24.13
C SER A 638 -3.37 20.98 -25.66
N ASP A 639 -3.43 19.83 -26.34
CA ASP A 639 -3.52 19.77 -27.79
C ASP A 639 -4.81 20.41 -28.31
N CYS A 640 -5.95 20.11 -27.68
CA CYS A 640 -7.24 20.70 -28.07
C CYS A 640 -7.26 22.21 -27.80
N TYR A 641 -6.71 22.66 -26.67
CA TYR A 641 -6.61 24.08 -26.32
C TYR A 641 -5.78 24.84 -27.37
N ARG A 642 -4.61 24.30 -27.75
CA ARG A 642 -3.75 24.92 -28.77
C ARG A 642 -4.42 25.01 -30.13
N LYS A 643 -5.26 24.02 -30.51
CA LYS A 643 -5.99 24.04 -31.79
C LYS A 643 -7.04 25.15 -31.87
N TYR A 644 -7.82 25.37 -30.81
CA TYR A 644 -8.96 26.30 -30.82
C TYR A 644 -8.67 27.67 -30.25
N VAL A 645 -7.82 27.76 -29.23
CA VAL A 645 -7.49 29.03 -28.57
C VAL A 645 -6.20 29.60 -29.16
N GLY A 646 -5.22 28.74 -29.45
CA GLY A 646 -4.03 29.04 -30.28
C GLY A 646 -3.10 30.15 -29.79
N ASP A 647 -2.12 30.44 -30.66
CA ASP A 647 -1.08 31.48 -30.48
C ASP A 647 -1.43 32.81 -31.18
N THR A 648 -2.62 32.97 -31.76
CA THR A 648 -3.00 34.18 -32.51
C THR A 648 -3.94 35.08 -31.72
N THR A 649 -3.56 36.35 -31.58
CA THR A 649 -4.41 37.38 -31.00
C THR A 649 -5.55 37.66 -31.98
N PRO A 650 -6.83 37.57 -31.58
CA PRO A 650 -7.92 37.92 -32.48
C PRO A 650 -7.73 39.36 -32.96
N SER A 651 -7.71 39.59 -34.28
CA SER A 651 -7.34 40.88 -34.91
C SER A 651 -8.25 42.07 -34.53
N HIS A 652 -9.33 41.81 -33.78
CA HIS A 652 -10.29 42.79 -33.28
C HIS A 652 -10.02 43.25 -31.83
N MET A 653 -9.09 42.64 -31.09
CA MET A 653 -8.73 43.06 -29.73
C MET A 653 -7.61 44.11 -29.75
N LYS A 654 -7.95 45.39 -29.71
CA LYS A 654 -6.98 46.52 -29.75
C LYS A 654 -6.55 47.06 -28.37
N GLU A 655 -6.91 46.39 -27.27
CA GLU A 655 -6.54 46.81 -25.92
C GLU A 655 -5.21 46.20 -25.49
N LYS A 656 -4.28 47.00 -24.94
CA LYS A 656 -2.99 46.55 -24.37
C LYS A 656 -3.15 45.39 -23.37
N CYS A 657 -4.25 45.39 -22.60
CA CYS A 657 -4.58 44.31 -21.67
C CYS A 657 -4.91 42.98 -22.34
N ALA A 658 -5.54 43.03 -23.52
CA ALA A 658 -5.89 41.83 -24.28
C ALA A 658 -4.64 41.11 -24.79
N ASP A 659 -3.61 41.85 -25.17
CA ASP A 659 -2.31 41.30 -25.57
C ASP A 659 -1.64 40.51 -24.43
N PHE A 660 -1.70 41.02 -23.19
CA PHE A 660 -1.14 40.32 -22.03
C PHE A 660 -1.94 39.07 -21.67
N ILE A 661 -3.28 39.13 -21.69
CA ILE A 661 -4.14 37.96 -21.49
C ILE A 661 -3.83 36.89 -22.53
N HIS A 662 -3.63 37.30 -23.78
CA HIS A 662 -3.29 36.39 -24.86
C HIS A 662 -1.92 35.71 -24.65
N LYS A 663 -0.88 36.47 -24.29
CA LYS A 663 0.43 35.90 -23.93
C LYS A 663 0.36 34.93 -22.76
N LEU A 664 -0.49 35.21 -21.77
CA LEU A 664 -0.75 34.28 -20.67
C LEU A 664 -1.40 32.99 -21.16
N LYS A 665 -2.35 33.05 -22.10
CA LYS A 665 -2.97 31.85 -22.70
C LYS A 665 -1.97 30.99 -23.47
N GLN A 666 -1.06 31.60 -24.23
CA GLN A 666 0.02 30.89 -24.95
C GLN A 666 0.93 30.12 -24.00
N ASN A 667 1.26 30.74 -22.86
CA ASN A 667 2.09 30.13 -21.82
C ASN A 667 1.27 29.28 -20.84
N LEU A 668 -0.03 29.06 -21.11
CA LEU A 668 -0.97 28.35 -20.26
C LEU A 668 -0.87 28.83 -18.80
N ALA A 669 -0.96 30.14 -18.56
CA ALA A 669 -0.79 30.81 -17.27
C ALA A 669 -1.89 31.85 -16.98
N ASP A 670 -3.02 31.74 -17.68
CA ASP A 670 -4.20 32.63 -17.67
C ASP A 670 -5.19 32.37 -16.52
N SER A 671 -4.92 31.38 -15.65
CA SER A 671 -5.73 31.09 -14.46
C SER A 671 -4.87 30.69 -13.26
N SER A 672 -5.42 30.76 -12.04
CA SER A 672 -4.68 30.43 -10.82
C SER A 672 -4.16 28.99 -10.79
N ALA A 673 -4.97 28.03 -11.24
CA ALA A 673 -4.57 26.62 -11.32
C ALA A 673 -3.38 26.42 -12.27
N ARG A 674 -3.40 27.13 -13.40
CA ARG A 674 -2.32 27.15 -14.38
C ARG A 674 -1.06 27.84 -13.85
N VAL A 675 -1.19 28.95 -13.11
CA VAL A 675 -0.04 29.61 -12.47
C VAL A 675 0.60 28.70 -11.41
N VAL A 676 -0.19 28.05 -10.57
CA VAL A 676 0.32 27.12 -9.53
C VAL A 676 1.01 25.91 -10.17
N SER A 677 0.48 25.37 -11.28
CA SER A 677 1.09 24.24 -11.99
C SER A 677 2.25 24.60 -12.92
N CYS A 678 2.71 25.86 -12.95
CA CYS A 678 3.86 26.25 -13.77
C CYS A 678 5.11 25.42 -13.44
N LEU A 679 5.36 25.12 -12.17
CA LEU A 679 6.52 24.33 -11.77
C LEU A 679 6.38 22.85 -12.14
N ASP A 680 5.16 22.30 -12.08
CA ASP A 680 4.86 20.93 -12.52
C ASP A 680 5.12 20.76 -14.02
N ARG A 681 4.98 21.84 -14.81
CA ARG A 681 5.22 21.89 -16.27
C ARG A 681 6.62 22.35 -16.64
N GLU A 682 7.52 22.44 -15.66
CA GLU A 682 8.92 22.80 -15.86
C GLU A 682 9.12 24.18 -16.52
N CYS A 683 8.24 25.14 -16.22
CA CYS A 683 8.38 26.51 -16.73
C CYS A 683 9.75 27.12 -16.37
N THR A 684 10.40 27.74 -17.36
CA THR A 684 11.71 28.36 -17.17
C THR A 684 11.62 29.64 -16.35
N LYS A 685 12.76 30.04 -15.76
CA LYS A 685 12.86 31.27 -14.97
C LYS A 685 12.50 32.52 -15.79
N SER A 686 12.82 32.56 -17.09
CA SER A 686 12.48 33.69 -17.96
C SER A 686 10.97 33.79 -18.18
N VAL A 687 10.33 32.67 -18.50
CA VAL A 687 8.86 32.62 -18.73
C VAL A 687 8.10 33.03 -17.47
N LEU A 688 8.51 32.57 -16.28
CA LEU A 688 7.88 32.97 -15.02
C LEU A 688 8.00 34.48 -14.73
N LYS A 689 9.14 35.10 -15.08
CA LYS A 689 9.29 36.56 -14.97
C LYS A 689 8.30 37.30 -15.88
N GLU A 690 8.17 36.85 -17.12
CA GLU A 690 7.24 37.42 -18.08
C GLU A 690 5.78 37.29 -17.63
N ILE A 691 5.37 36.08 -17.20
CA ILE A 691 4.04 35.81 -16.62
C ILE A 691 3.74 36.77 -15.46
N THR A 692 4.72 36.96 -14.57
CA THR A 692 4.59 37.85 -13.42
C THR A 692 4.37 39.30 -13.85
N THR A 693 5.15 39.79 -14.83
CA THR A 693 4.99 41.14 -15.40
C THR A 693 3.65 41.32 -16.10
N TRP A 694 3.17 40.32 -16.85
CA TRP A 694 1.89 40.40 -17.54
C TRP A 694 0.71 40.48 -16.56
N TRP A 695 0.71 39.69 -15.49
CA TRP A 695 -0.31 39.79 -14.44
C TRP A 695 -0.27 41.12 -13.70
N GLU A 696 0.91 41.70 -13.50
CA GLU A 696 1.07 43.03 -12.91
C GLU A 696 0.43 44.13 -13.76
N GLU A 697 0.69 44.11 -15.07
CA GLU A 697 0.13 45.07 -16.02
C GLU A 697 -1.39 44.94 -16.12
N ILE A 698 -1.92 43.70 -16.11
CA ILE A 698 -3.36 43.44 -16.11
C ILE A 698 -4.00 43.99 -14.82
N TYR A 699 -3.41 43.70 -13.66
CA TYR A 699 -3.91 44.21 -12.39
C TYR A 699 -3.92 45.75 -12.36
N THR A 700 -2.84 46.38 -12.80
CA THR A 700 -2.72 47.85 -12.85
C THR A 700 -3.73 48.49 -13.81
N SER A 701 -4.18 47.76 -14.84
CA SER A 701 -5.13 48.27 -15.82
C SER A 701 -6.60 48.02 -15.47
N LYS A 702 -6.92 46.87 -14.86
CA LYS A 702 -8.31 46.41 -14.63
C LYS A 702 -8.73 46.31 -13.16
N ASP A 703 -7.80 46.51 -12.21
CA ASP A 703 -8.00 46.37 -10.75
C ASP A 703 -8.87 45.15 -10.35
N SER A 704 -8.45 43.97 -10.80
CA SER A 704 -9.17 42.70 -10.56
C SER A 704 -8.50 41.88 -9.46
N LEU A 705 -9.29 41.37 -8.51
CA LEU A 705 -8.82 40.44 -7.45
C LEU A 705 -8.10 39.22 -8.05
N THR A 706 -8.65 38.63 -9.11
CA THR A 706 -8.03 37.48 -9.79
C THR A 706 -6.64 37.83 -10.34
N ALA A 707 -6.49 39.02 -10.94
CA ALA A 707 -5.20 39.47 -11.46
C ALA A 707 -4.19 39.72 -10.34
N LEU A 708 -4.63 40.30 -9.21
CA LEU A 708 -3.81 40.48 -8.02
C LEU A 708 -3.34 39.15 -7.42
N VAL A 709 -4.25 38.18 -7.28
CA VAL A 709 -3.94 36.84 -6.77
C VAL A 709 -2.94 36.14 -7.69
N ASN A 710 -3.17 36.14 -9.00
CA ASN A 710 -2.28 35.49 -9.96
C ASN A 710 -0.91 36.15 -10.03
N TYR A 711 -0.83 37.47 -9.90
CA TYR A 711 0.43 38.19 -9.73
C TYR A 711 1.20 37.69 -8.50
N ILE A 712 0.54 37.60 -7.33
CA ILE A 712 1.19 37.12 -6.10
C ILE A 712 1.61 35.65 -6.23
N LEU A 713 0.76 34.78 -6.79
CA LEU A 713 1.09 33.38 -7.01
C LEU A 713 2.28 33.22 -7.99
N ALA A 714 2.33 34.00 -9.07
CA ALA A 714 3.45 34.00 -10.00
C ALA A 714 4.76 34.44 -9.31
N HIS A 715 4.69 35.43 -8.41
CA HIS A 715 5.83 35.80 -7.56
C HIS A 715 6.27 34.67 -6.63
N ILE A 716 5.33 33.94 -6.03
CA ILE A 716 5.65 32.76 -5.20
C ILE A 716 6.35 31.70 -6.07
N MET A 717 5.84 31.40 -7.27
CA MET A 717 6.49 30.48 -8.22
C MET A 717 7.91 30.92 -8.57
N LEU A 718 8.11 32.22 -8.83
CA LEU A 718 9.41 32.79 -9.16
C LEU A 718 10.41 32.69 -7.99
N SER A 719 9.94 32.90 -6.75
CA SER A 719 10.75 32.71 -5.55
C SER A 719 11.22 31.26 -5.40
N ASN A 720 10.36 30.29 -5.74
CA ASN A 720 10.63 28.86 -5.64
C ASN A 720 11.63 28.32 -6.69
N VAL A 721 12.03 29.14 -7.68
CA VAL A 721 13.13 28.83 -8.62
C VAL A 721 14.44 29.55 -8.29
N GLY A 722 14.55 30.09 -7.06
CA GLY A 722 15.76 30.73 -6.54
C GLY A 722 16.00 32.14 -7.07
N VAL A 723 14.95 32.84 -7.48
CA VAL A 723 15.04 34.25 -7.91
C VAL A 723 14.45 35.13 -6.81
N ASN A 724 15.30 35.89 -6.12
CA ASN A 724 14.88 36.93 -5.19
C ASN A 724 14.43 38.17 -5.97
N PHE A 725 13.19 38.14 -6.44
CA PHE A 725 12.52 39.33 -6.99
C PHE A 725 11.51 39.84 -5.95
N PRO A 726 11.80 40.98 -5.27
CA PRO A 726 10.92 41.48 -4.22
C PRO A 726 9.56 41.87 -4.81
N PRO A 727 8.44 41.32 -4.33
CA PRO A 727 7.10 41.75 -4.75
C PRO A 727 6.90 43.22 -4.34
N LYS A 728 6.11 43.99 -5.09
CA LYS A 728 5.79 45.35 -4.66
C LYS A 728 4.96 45.26 -3.37
N HIS A 729 5.53 45.68 -2.24
CA HIS A 729 4.94 45.59 -0.90
C HIS A 729 3.49 46.12 -0.84
N LYS A 730 3.18 47.14 -1.66
CA LYS A 730 1.83 47.69 -1.80
C LYS A 730 0.79 46.62 -2.17
N TYR A 731 1.10 45.70 -3.08
CA TYR A 731 0.14 44.69 -3.56
C TYR A 731 -0.17 43.61 -2.51
N LEU A 732 0.85 43.18 -1.76
CA LEU A 732 0.64 42.28 -0.62
C LEU A 732 -0.22 42.95 0.48
N THR A 733 0.03 44.25 0.72
CA THR A 733 -0.74 45.02 1.70
C THR A 733 -2.18 45.22 1.22
N THR A 734 -2.39 45.49 -0.07
CA THR A 734 -3.73 45.60 -0.68
C THR A 734 -4.52 44.32 -0.53
N PHE A 735 -3.93 43.16 -0.87
CA PHE A 735 -4.61 41.87 -0.72
C PHE A 735 -4.96 41.57 0.75
N ARG A 736 -4.02 41.81 1.68
CA ARG A 736 -4.28 41.62 3.13
C ARG A 736 -5.42 42.48 3.66
N LYS A 737 -5.59 43.71 3.15
CA LYS A 737 -6.72 44.59 3.53
C LYS A 737 -8.09 44.08 3.06
N GLN A 738 -8.13 43.18 2.07
CA GLN A 738 -9.37 42.59 1.57
C GLN A 738 -9.78 41.31 2.32
N MET A 739 -8.97 40.85 3.30
CA MET A 739 -9.28 39.68 4.11
C MET A 739 -10.21 40.05 5.30
N PRO A 740 -11.14 39.16 5.71
CA PRO A 740 -11.47 37.88 5.08
C PRO A 740 -12.29 38.07 3.79
N LEU A 741 -12.01 37.24 2.78
CA LEU A 741 -12.77 37.22 1.52
C LEU A 741 -14.16 36.61 1.71
N SER A 742 -15.07 36.89 0.76
CA SER A 742 -16.38 36.21 0.69
C SER A 742 -16.18 34.69 0.59
N PRO A 743 -16.95 33.86 1.33
CA PRO A 743 -16.88 32.40 1.21
C PRO A 743 -17.19 31.84 -0.19
N THR A 744 -17.73 32.67 -1.09
CA THR A 744 -18.03 32.34 -2.49
C THR A 744 -16.85 32.53 -3.44
N GLU A 745 -15.76 33.16 -2.98
CA GLU A 745 -14.54 33.33 -3.79
C GLU A 745 -13.85 31.99 -4.04
N GLU A 746 -12.97 31.90 -5.04
CA GLU A 746 -12.30 30.63 -5.38
C GLU A 746 -11.45 30.11 -4.19
N PRO A 747 -11.39 28.78 -3.94
CA PRO A 747 -10.65 28.21 -2.81
C PRO A 747 -9.16 28.59 -2.80
N VAL A 748 -8.58 28.78 -3.98
CA VAL A 748 -7.18 29.20 -4.15
C VAL A 748 -6.93 30.61 -3.59
N PHE A 749 -7.95 31.49 -3.55
CA PHE A 749 -7.83 32.84 -2.98
C PHE A 749 -7.79 32.76 -1.45
N HIS A 750 -8.65 31.94 -0.86
CA HIS A 750 -8.61 31.65 0.58
C HIS A 750 -7.31 30.96 0.99
N MET A 751 -6.81 30.02 0.18
CA MET A 751 -5.50 29.39 0.37
C MET A 751 -4.37 30.42 0.39
N LEU A 752 -4.34 31.35 -0.57
CA LEU A 752 -3.34 32.42 -0.58
C LEU A 752 -3.48 33.31 0.66
N GLY A 753 -4.71 33.63 1.07
CA GLY A 753 -5.01 34.33 2.31
C GLY A 753 -4.40 33.63 3.54
N LEU A 754 -4.61 32.32 3.68
CA LEU A 754 -4.01 31.52 4.75
C LEU A 754 -2.49 31.49 4.64
N LEU A 755 -1.92 31.21 3.47
CA LEU A 755 -0.47 31.15 3.26
C LEU A 755 0.24 32.46 3.62
N LEU A 756 -0.39 33.62 3.36
CA LEU A 756 0.20 34.93 3.66
C LEU A 756 0.05 35.36 5.11
N ASN A 757 -0.95 34.83 5.82
CA ASN A 757 -1.28 35.20 7.21
C ASN A 757 -0.95 34.10 8.23
N TRP A 758 -0.57 32.90 7.79
CA TRP A 758 -0.08 31.86 8.69
C TRP A 758 1.23 32.34 9.33
N PRO A 759 1.39 32.30 10.66
CA PRO A 759 2.57 32.82 11.32
C PRO A 759 3.82 32.02 10.98
N ALA A 760 4.96 32.70 10.86
CA ALA A 760 6.24 32.06 10.58
C ALA A 760 6.98 31.67 11.87
N ASP A 761 6.79 32.41 12.96
CA ASP A 761 7.40 32.17 14.27
C ASP A 761 6.39 32.46 15.41
N SER A 762 6.67 32.00 16.64
CA SER A 762 5.80 32.18 17.82
C SER A 762 5.54 33.64 18.23
N GLU A 763 6.32 34.58 17.70
CA GLU A 763 6.18 36.02 17.95
C GLU A 763 5.26 36.73 16.92
N ASP A 764 4.95 36.09 15.78
CA ASP A 764 4.03 36.63 14.77
C ASP A 764 2.58 36.42 15.20
N LYS A 765 1.97 37.41 15.86
CA LYS A 765 0.52 37.37 16.11
C LYS A 765 -0.25 37.70 14.83
N SER A 766 -0.96 36.71 14.28
CA SER A 766 -1.95 36.95 13.22
C SER A 766 -3.07 37.85 13.76
N VAL A 767 -3.38 38.93 13.04
CA VAL A 767 -4.50 39.84 13.34
C VAL A 767 -5.85 39.21 12.94
N LEU A 768 -5.83 38.18 12.09
CA LEU A 768 -7.00 37.51 11.54
C LEU A 768 -7.28 36.18 12.27
N ASP A 769 -8.57 35.86 12.41
CA ASP A 769 -9.05 34.55 12.86
C ASP A 769 -8.76 33.49 11.79
N LEU A 770 -7.65 32.80 11.96
CA LEU A 770 -7.20 31.73 11.06
C LEU A 770 -8.19 30.54 11.04
N SER A 771 -8.87 30.25 12.15
CA SER A 771 -9.88 29.18 12.21
C SER A 771 -11.08 29.52 11.32
N GLN A 772 -11.50 30.79 11.31
CA GLN A 772 -12.53 31.27 10.38
C GLN A 772 -12.07 31.14 8.92
N LEU A 773 -10.82 31.50 8.61
CA LEU A 773 -10.28 31.38 7.24
C LEU A 773 -10.20 29.92 6.76
N VAL A 774 -9.82 28.98 7.63
CA VAL A 774 -9.84 27.54 7.33
C VAL A 774 -11.26 27.08 7.02
N ARG A 775 -12.26 27.52 7.79
CA ARG A 775 -13.68 27.21 7.53
C ARG A 775 -14.17 27.78 6.21
N TYR A 776 -13.80 29.02 5.86
CA TYR A 776 -14.17 29.63 4.57
C TYR A 776 -13.52 28.92 3.39
N MET A 777 -12.25 28.54 3.51
CA MET A 777 -11.57 27.75 2.50
C MET A 777 -12.25 26.39 2.31
N HIS A 778 -12.58 25.71 3.40
CA HIS A 778 -13.27 24.43 3.35
C HIS A 778 -14.66 24.56 2.72
N PHE A 779 -15.44 25.57 3.10
CA PHE A 779 -16.75 25.84 2.51
C PHE A 779 -16.66 26.14 1.01
N SER A 780 -15.72 26.98 0.60
CA SER A 780 -15.48 27.30 -0.80
C SER A 780 -15.09 26.05 -1.60
N TYR A 781 -14.25 25.17 -1.04
CA TYR A 781 -13.92 23.87 -1.64
C TYR A 781 -15.15 22.96 -1.77
N GLU A 782 -15.98 22.89 -0.73
CA GLU A 782 -17.19 22.07 -0.70
C GLU A 782 -18.15 22.48 -1.81
N HIS A 783 -18.28 23.80 -2.03
CA HIS A 783 -19.12 24.35 -3.09
C HIS A 783 -18.51 24.19 -4.49
N ALA A 784 -17.21 24.45 -4.66
CA ALA A 784 -16.57 24.51 -5.97
C ALA A 784 -16.10 23.13 -6.50
N TYR A 785 -15.62 22.25 -5.62
CA TYR A 785 -14.81 21.08 -6.04
C TYR A 785 -15.26 19.73 -5.46
N LYS A 786 -15.96 19.66 -4.33
CA LYS A 786 -16.34 18.38 -3.69
C LYS A 786 -17.03 17.41 -4.65
N THR A 787 -17.98 17.91 -5.41
CA THR A 787 -18.73 17.16 -6.45
C THR A 787 -17.81 16.45 -7.43
N TYR A 788 -16.72 17.12 -7.81
CA TYR A 788 -15.81 16.69 -8.86
C TYR A 788 -14.64 15.87 -8.31
N PHE A 789 -14.11 16.20 -7.13
CA PHE A 789 -12.86 15.60 -6.63
C PHE A 789 -13.09 14.32 -5.80
N ARG A 790 -14.30 14.05 -5.28
CA ARG A 790 -14.73 12.79 -4.63
C ARG A 790 -13.60 12.00 -3.93
N SER A 791 -13.26 10.79 -4.40
CA SER A 791 -12.23 9.90 -3.84
C SER A 791 -10.80 10.18 -4.31
N ARG A 792 -10.56 11.29 -5.02
CA ARG A 792 -9.21 11.66 -5.47
C ARG A 792 -8.40 12.18 -4.30
N TYR A 793 -7.11 11.86 -4.32
CA TYR A 793 -6.16 12.42 -3.39
C TYR A 793 -5.91 13.89 -3.75
N LEU A 794 -6.06 14.78 -2.79
CA LEU A 794 -5.82 16.21 -2.98
C LEU A 794 -4.33 16.50 -2.83
N HIS A 795 -3.77 17.19 -3.82
CA HIS A 795 -2.37 17.53 -3.82
C HIS A 795 -2.04 18.56 -2.72
N PRO A 796 -0.98 18.36 -1.90
CA PRO A 796 -0.39 19.47 -1.18
C PRO A 796 0.30 20.37 -2.21
N LEU A 797 -0.20 21.59 -2.41
CA LEU A 797 0.34 22.53 -3.40
C LEU A 797 1.54 23.28 -2.81
N PHE A 798 1.40 23.68 -1.54
CA PHE A 798 2.37 24.52 -0.83
C PHE A 798 2.63 24.00 0.57
N PHE A 799 3.81 24.32 1.10
CA PHE A 799 4.24 24.07 2.46
C PHE A 799 4.80 25.34 3.10
N ILE A 800 4.80 25.39 4.43
CA ILE A 800 5.49 26.44 5.18
C ILE A 800 6.94 26.02 5.43
N GLY A 801 7.86 26.83 4.94
CA GLY A 801 9.31 26.70 5.10
C GLY A 801 9.91 27.74 6.03
N LYS A 802 11.21 27.61 6.27
CA LYS A 802 11.98 28.48 7.19
C LYS A 802 12.38 29.86 6.59
N GLY A 803 11.97 30.14 5.36
CA GLY A 803 12.24 31.41 4.68
C GLY A 803 11.50 32.60 5.31
N ARG A 804 11.74 33.81 4.78
CA ARG A 804 11.02 35.04 5.19
C ARG A 804 10.15 35.59 4.05
N GLY A 805 9.07 36.28 4.39
CA GLY A 805 8.15 36.86 3.39
C GLY A 805 7.56 35.77 2.47
N LEU A 806 7.61 35.97 1.15
CA LEU A 806 7.11 34.96 0.20
C LEU A 806 8.02 33.73 0.06
N SER A 807 9.32 33.85 0.39
CA SER A 807 10.27 32.71 0.29
C SER A 807 10.00 31.59 1.29
N ARG A 808 9.14 31.84 2.29
CA ARG A 808 8.66 30.82 3.23
C ARG A 808 7.61 29.89 2.61
N ILE A 809 6.98 30.28 1.51
CA ILE A 809 5.95 29.47 0.85
C ILE A 809 6.65 28.57 -0.15
N VAL A 810 6.78 27.29 0.20
CA VAL A 810 7.53 26.30 -0.60
C VAL A 810 6.56 25.49 -1.44
N HIS A 811 6.71 25.51 -2.77
CA HIS A 811 5.89 24.70 -3.66
C HIS A 811 6.32 23.22 -3.60
N ARG A 812 5.34 22.31 -3.67
CA ARG A 812 5.54 20.84 -3.67
C ARG A 812 6.72 20.39 -4.51
N GLU A 813 6.74 20.80 -5.78
CA GLU A 813 7.73 20.39 -6.79
C GLU A 813 9.18 20.71 -6.36
N VAL A 814 9.41 21.74 -5.53
CA VAL A 814 10.75 22.02 -4.99
C VAL A 814 11.22 20.87 -4.08
N LEU A 815 10.32 20.38 -3.23
CA LEU A 815 10.60 19.26 -2.32
C LEU A 815 10.81 17.95 -3.10
N GLU A 816 10.01 17.71 -4.14
CA GLU A 816 10.16 16.53 -5.00
C GLU A 816 11.51 16.51 -5.72
N ARG A 817 11.96 17.64 -6.26
CA ARG A 817 13.29 17.74 -6.89
C ARG A 817 14.43 17.53 -5.89
N LEU A 818 14.32 18.06 -4.67
CA LEU A 818 15.29 17.84 -3.61
C LEU A 818 15.38 16.34 -3.25
N PHE A 819 14.25 15.66 -3.21
CA PHE A 819 14.19 14.23 -2.93
C PHE A 819 14.78 13.38 -4.07
N LEU A 820 14.49 13.71 -5.33
CA LEU A 820 14.97 12.96 -6.51
C LEU A 820 16.47 13.18 -6.80
N GLY A 821 17.02 14.36 -6.50
CA GLY A 821 18.41 14.71 -6.81
C GLY A 821 19.47 13.81 -6.16
N GLN A 822 19.14 13.09 -5.08
CA GLN A 822 20.04 12.13 -4.43
C GLN A 822 19.79 10.67 -4.82
N ASN A 823 18.59 10.33 -5.29
CA ASN A 823 18.22 8.96 -5.66
C ASN A 823 18.24 8.80 -7.18
N LYS A 824 19.44 8.66 -7.77
CA LYS A 824 19.58 8.31 -9.20
C LYS A 824 18.99 6.91 -9.43
N GLY A 825 17.73 6.87 -9.87
CA GLY A 825 16.92 5.67 -10.05
C GLY A 825 15.50 5.76 -9.48
N ALA A 826 15.21 6.73 -8.60
CA ALA A 826 13.84 6.95 -8.11
C ALA A 826 12.99 7.60 -9.22
N LYS A 827 11.94 6.90 -9.66
CA LYS A 827 10.89 7.48 -10.52
C LYS A 827 10.10 8.54 -9.72
N ARG A 828 9.42 9.46 -10.41
CA ARG A 828 8.37 10.35 -9.84
C ARG A 828 7.17 9.48 -9.39
N ASP A 829 7.36 8.60 -8.42
CA ASP A 829 6.31 7.67 -7.97
C ASP A 829 5.52 8.25 -6.78
N LEU A 830 4.20 8.03 -6.83
CA LEU A 830 3.15 8.49 -5.92
C LEU A 830 3.36 8.04 -4.46
N SER A 831 4.13 6.97 -4.26
CA SER A 831 4.36 6.33 -2.96
C SER A 831 5.09 7.25 -1.95
N ASN A 832 5.70 8.34 -2.41
CA ASN A 832 6.44 9.27 -1.56
C ASN A 832 5.55 10.17 -0.67
N TRP A 833 4.36 10.55 -1.14
CA TRP A 833 3.43 11.41 -0.37
C TRP A 833 2.44 10.62 0.47
N ASN A 834 1.88 9.52 -0.07
CA ASN A 834 0.88 8.70 0.63
C ASN A 834 1.45 8.02 1.89
N HIS A 835 2.76 7.75 1.91
CA HIS A 835 3.47 7.18 3.06
C HIS A 835 4.43 8.18 3.71
N GLU A 836 4.41 9.44 3.28
CA GLU A 836 5.24 10.51 3.85
C GLU A 836 6.76 10.23 3.83
N LYS A 837 7.23 9.30 2.99
CA LYS A 837 8.66 8.92 2.87
C LYS A 837 9.54 10.13 2.52
N ILE A 838 9.00 11.10 1.80
CA ILE A 838 9.70 12.34 1.43
C ILE A 838 10.23 13.11 2.65
N PHE A 839 9.51 13.07 3.78
CA PHE A 839 9.89 13.79 5.00
C PHE A 839 10.96 13.07 5.82
N LEU A 840 11.44 11.89 5.38
CA LEU A 840 12.62 11.24 5.95
C LEU A 840 13.91 11.88 5.43
N ASN A 841 13.87 12.57 4.29
CA ASN A 841 15.06 13.19 3.69
C ASN A 841 15.48 14.46 4.46
N PRO A 842 16.72 14.54 5.00
CA PRO A 842 17.19 15.70 5.75
C PRO A 842 17.14 17.01 4.96
N MET A 843 17.43 17.01 3.65
CA MET A 843 17.37 18.22 2.82
C MET A 843 15.94 18.77 2.74
N VAL A 844 14.94 17.90 2.64
CA VAL A 844 13.52 18.29 2.68
C VAL A 844 13.19 18.89 4.05
N GLN A 845 13.62 18.24 5.13
CA GLN A 845 13.40 18.73 6.51
C GLN A 845 14.07 20.09 6.77
N GLU A 846 15.25 20.34 6.20
CA GLU A 846 15.96 21.61 6.35
C GLU A 846 15.21 22.80 5.74
N HIS A 847 14.47 22.57 4.66
CA HIS A 847 13.70 23.60 3.96
C HIS A 847 12.35 23.91 4.62
N LEU A 848 11.81 22.99 5.42
CA LEU A 848 10.46 23.09 5.99
C LEU A 848 10.45 23.52 7.47
N LEU A 849 9.43 24.29 7.85
CA LEU A 849 9.19 24.67 9.23
C LEU A 849 8.32 23.61 9.93
N ARG A 850 8.73 23.18 11.12
CA ARG A 850 7.87 22.36 11.98
C ARG A 850 6.94 23.26 12.78
N VAL A 851 5.65 22.89 12.77
CA VAL A 851 4.58 23.51 13.54
C VAL A 851 4.30 22.60 14.73
N GLU A 852 4.19 23.22 15.90
CA GLU A 852 3.81 22.57 17.14
C GLU A 852 2.29 22.35 17.18
N GLY A 853 1.84 21.32 17.88
CA GLY A 853 0.42 21.03 17.98
C GLY A 853 0.08 19.92 18.94
N VAL A 854 -1.20 19.60 19.02
CA VAL A 854 -1.73 18.54 19.87
C VAL A 854 -2.63 17.63 19.05
N VAL A 855 -2.50 16.33 19.27
CA VAL A 855 -3.47 15.35 18.82
C VAL A 855 -4.43 15.09 19.98
N ARG A 856 -5.73 15.05 19.69
CA ARG A 856 -6.78 14.58 20.61
C ARG A 856 -8.02 14.16 19.81
N ASN A 857 -8.75 13.16 20.29
CA ASN A 857 -10.00 12.68 19.67
C ASN A 857 -9.87 12.39 18.17
N TYR A 858 -8.77 11.78 17.74
CA TYR A 858 -8.48 11.50 16.33
C TYR A 858 -8.43 12.73 15.41
N SER A 859 -8.26 13.94 15.98
CA SER A 859 -7.99 15.19 15.29
C SER A 859 -6.61 15.73 15.67
N VAL A 860 -6.02 16.55 14.80
CA VAL A 860 -4.77 17.28 15.06
C VAL A 860 -5.02 18.77 15.01
N PHE A 861 -4.45 19.47 15.99
CA PHE A 861 -4.58 20.90 16.15
C PHE A 861 -3.19 21.55 16.11
N ALA A 862 -3.00 22.53 15.23
CA ALA A 862 -1.81 23.36 15.19
C ALA A 862 -1.87 24.42 16.30
N ALA A 863 -0.83 24.51 17.11
CA ALA A 863 -0.69 25.51 18.17
C ALA A 863 -0.14 26.82 17.57
N ILE A 864 -0.90 27.89 17.73
CA ILE A 864 -0.55 29.24 17.26
C ILE A 864 -0.79 30.23 18.39
N GLY A 865 0.29 30.61 19.08
CA GLY A 865 0.17 31.41 20.31
C GLY A 865 -0.68 30.67 21.34
N ASP A 866 -1.73 31.32 21.84
CA ASP A 866 -2.69 30.74 22.81
C ASP A 866 -3.85 30.00 22.12
N ASN A 867 -3.91 29.98 20.78
CA ASN A 867 -4.99 29.37 20.01
C ASN A 867 -4.58 28.03 19.40
N GLU A 868 -5.56 27.15 19.21
CA GLU A 868 -5.40 25.87 18.54
C GLU A 868 -6.31 25.80 17.32
N ILE A 869 -5.73 25.46 16.16
CA ILE A 869 -6.45 25.41 14.89
C ILE A 869 -6.48 23.97 14.40
N GLU A 870 -7.68 23.43 14.20
CA GLU A 870 -7.84 22.09 13.63
C GLU A 870 -7.34 22.07 12.18
N VAL A 871 -6.53 21.07 11.86
CA VAL A 871 -6.02 20.81 10.51
C VAL A 871 -6.25 19.34 10.15
N ASP A 872 -6.36 19.05 8.86
CA ASP A 872 -6.47 17.65 8.40
C ASP A 872 -5.13 16.94 8.61
N ALA A 873 -5.11 15.60 8.72
CA ALA A 873 -3.86 14.83 8.72
C ALA A 873 -3.76 13.97 7.47
N ASN A 874 -2.59 13.96 6.83
CA ASN A 874 -2.35 13.10 5.67
C ASN A 874 -2.28 11.62 6.08
N LEU A 875 -1.61 11.30 7.18
CA LEU A 875 -1.66 9.97 7.82
C LEU A 875 -2.60 9.96 9.03
N ARG A 876 -3.88 9.66 8.82
CA ARG A 876 -4.91 9.58 9.88
C ARG A 876 -4.58 8.59 11.00
N ASN A 877 -3.89 7.50 10.68
CA ASN A 877 -3.39 6.53 11.66
C ASN A 877 -2.34 7.10 12.62
N SER A 878 -1.90 8.35 12.49
CA SER A 878 -1.05 9.03 13.47
C SER A 878 -1.83 9.70 14.60
N LEU A 879 -3.16 9.77 14.52
CA LEU A 879 -4.02 10.59 15.38
C LEU A 879 -4.61 9.86 16.61
N TRP A 880 -4.23 8.60 16.81
CA TRP A 880 -4.92 7.68 17.71
C TRP A 880 -4.59 7.84 19.21
N ARG A 881 -3.50 8.52 19.61
CA ARG A 881 -3.30 8.92 21.02
C ARG A 881 -3.36 10.42 21.18
N PRO A 882 -3.99 10.89 22.26
CA PRO A 882 -3.75 12.24 22.75
C PRO A 882 -2.27 12.45 23.09
N ARG A 883 -1.62 13.43 22.45
CA ARG A 883 -0.22 13.78 22.72
C ARG A 883 0.17 15.12 22.10
N GLN A 884 1.23 15.72 22.63
CA GLN A 884 1.91 16.84 21.98
C GLN A 884 2.70 16.33 20.76
N VAL A 885 2.60 17.05 19.66
CA VAL A 885 3.21 16.68 18.38
C VAL A 885 3.87 17.88 17.71
N SER A 886 4.78 17.59 16.79
CA SER A 886 5.23 18.54 15.78
C SER A 886 5.09 17.94 14.38
N PHE A 887 4.79 18.76 13.39
CA PHE A 887 4.54 18.33 12.01
C PHE A 887 4.86 19.43 10.99
N TYR A 888 4.99 19.07 9.72
CA TYR A 888 5.09 20.00 8.61
C TYR A 888 3.69 20.36 8.12
N LEU A 889 3.45 21.65 7.94
CA LEU A 889 2.16 22.14 7.47
C LEU A 889 2.17 22.30 5.94
N GLY A 890 1.35 21.51 5.27
CA GLY A 890 1.05 21.63 3.85
C GLY A 890 -0.35 22.21 3.62
N PHE A 891 -0.60 22.71 2.42
CA PHE A 891 -1.87 23.30 2.01
C PHE A 891 -2.36 22.61 0.74
N THR A 892 -3.50 21.94 0.85
CA THR A 892 -4.26 21.44 -0.31
C THR A 892 -5.27 22.49 -0.73
N ILE A 893 -5.97 22.27 -1.84
CA ILE A 893 -7.08 23.16 -2.24
C ILE A 893 -8.27 23.13 -1.27
N ARG A 894 -8.36 22.11 -0.39
CA ARG A 894 -9.41 21.97 0.63
C ARG A 894 -9.07 22.70 1.93
N GLY A 895 -7.79 22.71 2.30
CA GLY A 895 -7.36 23.28 3.57
C GLY A 895 -5.94 22.87 3.98
N PRO A 896 -5.49 23.34 5.17
CA PRO A 896 -4.24 22.93 5.78
C PRO A 896 -4.24 21.45 6.17
N VAL A 897 -3.09 20.80 5.98
CA VAL A 897 -2.88 19.38 6.26
C VAL A 897 -1.54 19.19 6.99
N ALA A 898 -1.55 18.43 8.07
CA ALA A 898 -0.38 18.01 8.83
C ALA A 898 0.28 16.79 8.18
N PHE A 899 1.60 16.91 7.95
CA PHE A 899 2.46 15.87 7.41
C PHE A 899 3.66 15.61 8.33
N GLY A 900 4.19 14.40 8.36
CA GLY A 900 5.38 14.04 9.12
C GLY A 900 5.19 14.25 10.63
N ILE A 901 4.00 13.91 11.13
CA ILE A 901 3.61 14.05 12.55
C ILE A 901 4.54 13.21 13.42
N ARG A 902 5.19 13.86 14.39
CA ARG A 902 6.07 13.24 15.38
C ARG A 902 5.68 13.68 16.77
N THR A 903 5.87 12.81 17.76
CA THR A 903 5.67 13.16 19.18
C THR A 903 6.69 14.19 19.61
N LYS A 904 6.26 15.23 20.34
CA LYS A 904 7.17 16.18 20.98
C LYS A 904 7.68 15.57 22.29
N THR A 905 8.97 15.23 22.35
CA THR A 905 9.65 15.00 23.63
C THR A 905 9.80 16.34 24.35
N ALA A 906 9.54 16.39 25.66
CA ALA A 906 9.54 17.63 26.42
C ALA A 906 10.87 18.39 26.30
N GLU A 907 10.91 19.40 25.43
CA GLU A 907 11.99 20.37 25.39
C GLU A 907 11.90 21.23 26.66
N LYS A 908 12.95 21.18 27.48
CA LYS A 908 13.17 22.16 28.54
C LYS A 908 13.30 23.54 27.90
N GLY A 909 12.61 24.54 28.47
CA GLY A 909 12.63 25.93 28.01
C GLY A 909 14.01 26.59 28.02
N PRO A 910 14.13 27.82 27.48
CA PRO A 910 15.40 28.47 27.23
C PRO A 910 16.05 28.88 28.55
N SER A 911 17.01 28.08 29.02
CA SER A 911 17.98 28.62 29.97
C SER A 911 18.89 29.56 29.19
N GLY A 912 18.93 30.82 29.62
CA GLY A 912 19.68 31.88 28.96
C GLY A 912 21.13 31.49 28.70
N ARG A 913 21.73 32.14 27.71
CA ARG A 913 23.18 32.16 27.52
C ARG A 913 23.87 32.52 28.84
N LEU A 914 24.27 31.51 29.61
CA LEU A 914 25.44 31.63 30.45
C LEU A 914 26.63 31.48 29.51
N LYS A 915 27.32 32.61 29.27
CA LYS A 915 28.71 32.56 28.86
C LYS A 915 29.46 31.80 29.96
N LEU A 916 29.73 30.51 29.74
CA LEU A 916 30.75 29.80 30.49
C LEU A 916 32.10 30.14 29.84
N GLY A 917 32.99 30.68 30.67
CA GLY A 917 34.34 31.10 30.30
C GLY A 917 35.29 29.92 30.00
N PRO A 918 36.56 30.22 29.71
CA PRO A 918 37.50 29.24 29.15
C PRO A 918 38.20 28.41 30.23
N TRP A 919 37.57 27.36 30.73
CA TRP A 919 38.14 26.40 31.71
C TRP A 919 37.43 25.06 31.51
N GLY A 920 38.02 23.87 31.44
CA GLY A 920 39.38 23.35 31.49
C GLY A 920 39.29 21.88 31.05
N ARG A 921 40.43 21.19 30.82
CA ARG A 921 40.40 19.74 30.62
C ARG A 921 39.93 19.10 31.93
N GLU A 922 38.71 18.58 31.96
CA GLU A 922 38.34 17.60 32.98
C GLU A 922 38.77 16.22 32.49
N THR A 923 39.83 15.73 33.12
CA THR A 923 40.15 14.31 33.22
C THR A 923 38.98 13.58 33.90
N ASP A 924 38.55 12.47 33.30
CA ASP A 924 37.51 11.55 33.80
C ASP A 924 37.79 11.21 35.29
N SER A 925 36.99 11.78 36.19
CA SER A 925 37.11 11.62 37.63
C SER A 925 36.68 10.21 38.03
N SER A 926 37.56 9.47 38.71
CA SER A 926 37.47 8.03 39.01
C SER A 926 36.46 7.61 40.09
N ASP A 927 35.49 8.45 40.46
CA ASP A 927 34.70 8.29 41.69
C ASP A 927 33.28 7.70 41.47
N TRP A 928 33.15 6.68 40.61
CA TRP A 928 31.87 5.97 40.40
C TRP A 928 31.70 4.83 41.39
N THR A 929 30.54 4.75 42.07
CA THR A 929 30.24 3.61 42.95
C THR A 929 29.77 2.41 42.12
N THR A 930 30.54 1.33 42.10
CA THR A 930 30.18 0.12 41.36
C THR A 930 29.03 -0.63 42.02
N VAL A 931 27.99 -0.94 41.24
CA VAL A 931 26.80 -1.70 41.67
C VAL A 931 26.68 -2.99 40.86
N LYS A 932 26.31 -4.08 41.53
CA LYS A 932 25.98 -5.36 40.88
C LYS A 932 24.46 -5.52 40.82
N PRO A 933 23.86 -5.68 39.62
CA PRO A 933 22.42 -5.83 39.47
C PRO A 933 21.93 -7.20 39.94
N GLU A 934 20.69 -7.27 40.40
CA GLU A 934 19.97 -8.53 40.62
C GLU A 934 19.51 -9.10 39.28
N VAL A 935 19.60 -10.42 39.09
CA VAL A 935 19.32 -11.08 37.81
C VAL A 935 18.09 -11.98 37.93
N ASN A 936 17.05 -11.68 37.16
CA ASN A 936 15.83 -12.49 37.06
C ASN A 936 15.75 -13.16 35.69
N GLY A 937 15.62 -14.50 35.67
CA GLY A 937 15.56 -15.30 34.45
C GLY A 937 14.21 -16.02 34.30
N LEU A 938 13.44 -15.63 33.29
CA LEU A 938 12.25 -16.36 32.81
C LEU A 938 12.39 -16.45 31.29
N HIS A 939 12.39 -17.67 30.74
CA HIS A 939 12.37 -17.94 29.30
C HIS A 939 13.44 -17.18 28.48
N GLU A 940 14.71 -17.49 28.71
CA GLU A 940 15.87 -17.10 27.86
C GLU A 940 16.23 -15.60 27.78
N VAL A 941 15.47 -14.70 28.43
CA VAL A 941 15.79 -13.27 28.55
C VAL A 941 16.14 -12.92 29.99
N HIS A 942 17.37 -12.46 30.23
CA HIS A 942 17.83 -12.02 31.54
C HIS A 942 17.43 -10.55 31.77
N THR A 943 16.69 -10.30 32.84
CA THR A 943 16.35 -8.95 33.29
C THR A 943 17.24 -8.58 34.46
N TYR A 944 17.88 -7.41 34.38
CA TYR A 944 18.81 -6.90 35.40
C TYR A 944 18.13 -5.78 36.18
N SER A 945 17.89 -5.98 37.47
CA SER A 945 17.26 -5.00 38.35
C SER A 945 18.32 -4.26 39.16
N ILE A 946 18.18 -2.93 39.26
CA ILE A 946 19.05 -2.03 40.01
C ILE A 946 18.21 -1.17 40.93
N GLN A 947 18.70 -0.98 42.16
CA GLN A 947 18.20 -0.02 43.12
C GLN A 947 19.39 0.75 43.71
N SER A 948 19.31 2.08 43.70
CA SER A 948 20.36 2.95 44.25
C SER A 948 19.79 4.16 44.98
N GLU A 949 20.49 4.62 46.01
CA GLU A 949 20.18 5.88 46.71
C GLU A 949 20.75 7.09 45.95
N ALA A 950 20.60 8.31 46.45
CA ALA A 950 21.18 9.49 45.79
C ALA A 950 22.71 9.36 45.65
N GLY A 951 23.26 9.56 44.46
CA GLY A 951 24.69 9.38 44.17
C GLY A 951 25.02 9.16 42.69
N GLN A 952 26.27 8.75 42.43
CA GLN A 952 26.80 8.42 41.11
C GLN A 952 27.25 6.95 41.10
N TYR A 953 26.76 6.18 40.14
CA TYR A 953 26.95 4.73 40.12
C TYR A 953 27.34 4.21 38.74
N GLU A 954 28.03 3.08 38.72
CA GLU A 954 28.35 2.31 37.52
C GLU A 954 27.90 0.86 37.68
N CYS A 955 27.21 0.33 36.68
CA CYS A 955 26.82 -1.07 36.67
C CYS A 955 28.02 -1.95 36.29
N SER A 956 28.42 -2.85 37.20
CA SER A 956 29.48 -3.85 36.96
C SER A 956 29.22 -4.80 35.78
N VAL A 957 27.98 -4.87 35.29
CA VAL A 957 27.56 -5.81 34.24
C VAL A 957 27.40 -5.14 32.88
N SER A 958 26.72 -4.00 32.82
CA SER A 958 26.46 -3.30 31.55
C SER A 958 27.42 -2.13 31.31
N ALA A 959 28.26 -1.76 32.28
CA ALA A 959 29.00 -0.50 32.32
C ALA A 959 28.11 0.75 32.23
N LEU A 960 26.78 0.62 32.34
CA LEU A 960 25.88 1.77 32.39
C LEU A 960 26.20 2.62 33.60
N ARG A 961 26.47 3.92 33.42
CA ARG A 961 26.63 4.87 34.53
C ARG A 961 25.40 5.74 34.68
N TRP A 962 25.08 6.13 35.90
CA TRP A 962 23.98 7.04 36.15
C TRP A 962 24.19 7.90 37.40
N VAL A 963 23.53 9.05 37.38
CA VAL A 963 23.47 10.00 38.50
C VAL A 963 22.01 10.17 38.91
N CYS A 964 21.73 10.08 40.20
CA CYS A 964 20.39 10.30 40.75
C CYS A 964 20.46 11.16 42.03
N ASN A 965 19.55 12.13 42.14
CA ASN A 965 19.46 13.03 43.31
C ASN A 965 18.57 12.48 44.43
N LYS A 966 17.84 11.40 44.16
CA LYS A 966 16.97 10.67 45.09
C LYS A 966 17.09 9.18 44.77
N LYS A 967 16.52 8.34 45.64
CA LYS A 967 16.39 6.92 45.40
C LYS A 967 15.77 6.63 44.03
N VAL A 968 16.37 5.71 43.28
CA VAL A 968 15.91 5.27 41.97
C VAL A 968 15.95 3.74 41.89
N SER A 969 14.96 3.16 41.22
CA SER A 969 14.90 1.75 40.87
C SER A 969 14.60 1.62 39.39
N PHE A 970 15.34 0.78 38.69
CA PHE A 970 15.12 0.50 37.27
C PHE A 970 15.56 -0.91 36.92
N HIS A 971 15.01 -1.45 35.84
CA HIS A 971 15.51 -2.66 35.24
C HIS A 971 16.02 -2.41 33.82
N TYR A 972 16.91 -3.27 33.35
CA TYR A 972 17.33 -3.25 31.96
C TYR A 972 17.52 -4.64 31.36
N GLN A 973 17.45 -4.70 30.03
CA GLN A 973 17.73 -5.90 29.23
C GLN A 973 18.69 -5.56 28.08
N PHE A 974 19.57 -6.50 27.72
CA PHE A 974 20.32 -6.41 26.46
C PHE A 974 19.40 -6.83 25.31
N ARG A 975 19.41 -6.07 24.22
CA ARG A 975 18.62 -6.34 23.00
C ARG A 975 19.57 -6.57 21.81
N SER A 976 19.10 -7.34 20.83
CA SER A 976 19.83 -7.55 19.57
C SER A 976 19.71 -6.34 18.65
N TRP A 977 20.83 -5.95 18.03
CA TRP A 977 20.86 -4.93 16.98
C TRP A 977 20.30 -5.43 15.63
N GLU A 978 20.13 -6.74 15.42
CA GLU A 978 19.81 -7.33 14.11
C GLU A 978 18.48 -6.80 13.51
N GLU A 979 17.44 -6.65 14.33
CA GLU A 979 16.12 -6.17 13.87
C GLU A 979 16.12 -4.67 13.54
N HIS A 980 16.95 -3.88 14.21
CA HIS A 980 16.98 -2.42 14.10
C HIS A 980 17.91 -1.92 13.00
N MET A 981 19.01 -2.65 12.72
CA MET A 981 19.98 -2.28 11.68
C MET A 981 19.45 -2.46 10.25
N ALA A 982 18.37 -3.21 10.06
CA ALA A 982 17.69 -3.37 8.78
C ALA A 982 16.81 -2.15 8.41
N GLU A 983 16.56 -1.23 9.34
CA GLU A 983 15.72 -0.07 9.08
C GLU A 983 16.45 1.02 8.27
N PRO A 984 15.75 1.73 7.36
CA PRO A 984 16.34 2.79 6.53
C PRO A 984 17.02 3.90 7.34
N ALA A 985 16.54 4.19 8.56
CA ALA A 985 17.13 5.20 9.44
C ALA A 985 18.54 4.83 9.95
N CYS A 986 18.89 3.55 9.96
CA CYS A 986 20.13 3.02 10.51
C CYS A 986 21.15 2.59 9.43
N ILE A 987 20.80 2.69 8.13
CA ILE A 987 21.62 2.17 7.02
C ILE A 987 23.01 2.83 6.95
N ASP A 988 23.07 4.12 7.29
CA ASP A 988 24.29 4.94 7.31
C ASP A 988 25.08 4.80 8.62
N TYR A 989 24.67 3.93 9.54
CA TYR A 989 25.26 3.80 10.87
C TYR A 989 25.82 2.38 11.11
N MET A 990 26.70 2.25 12.10
CA MET A 990 27.03 0.98 12.74
C MET A 990 26.88 1.11 14.26
N PRO A 991 26.58 0.02 14.98
CA PRO A 991 26.55 0.06 16.43
C PRO A 991 27.93 0.36 17.02
N ALA A 992 27.91 1.19 18.05
CA ALA A 992 29.07 1.69 18.77
C ALA A 992 29.01 1.37 20.27
N GLY A 993 27.90 0.81 20.76
CA GLY A 993 27.73 0.32 22.14
C GLY A 993 26.55 -0.67 22.25
N PRO A 994 26.30 -1.25 23.43
CA PRO A 994 25.20 -2.19 23.63
C PRO A 994 23.84 -1.49 23.46
N LEU A 995 22.86 -2.24 22.93
CA LEU A 995 21.46 -1.80 22.92
C LEU A 995 20.80 -2.20 24.25
N LEU A 996 20.46 -1.20 25.05
CA LEU A 996 19.91 -1.39 26.40
C LEU A 996 18.44 -0.96 26.42
N ASP A 997 17.56 -1.89 26.78
CA ASP A 997 16.15 -1.62 27.07
C ASP A 997 16.00 -1.30 28.56
N ILE A 998 16.03 -0.01 28.88
CA ILE A 998 16.01 0.51 30.25
C ILE A 998 14.58 0.92 30.59
N THR A 999 14.05 0.47 31.71
CA THR A 999 12.75 0.89 32.26
C THR A 999 12.93 1.32 33.70
N VAL A 1000 12.66 2.58 33.99
CA VAL A 1000 12.67 3.11 35.37
C VAL A 1000 11.35 2.75 36.04
N THR A 1001 11.43 2.03 37.14
CA THR A 1001 10.25 1.57 37.90
C THR A 1001 9.88 2.54 39.00
N ASP A 1002 10.87 3.23 39.60
CA ASP A 1002 10.65 4.25 40.63
C ASP A 1002 11.78 5.29 40.62
N GLY A 1003 11.46 6.55 40.94
CA GLY A 1003 12.41 7.66 40.94
C GLY A 1003 12.73 8.26 39.57
N LYS A 1004 13.81 9.05 39.50
CA LYS A 1004 14.26 9.74 38.28
C LYS A 1004 15.79 9.68 38.16
N LEU A 1005 16.27 9.35 36.98
CA LEU A 1005 17.68 9.45 36.61
C LEU A 1005 17.97 10.86 36.08
N GLU A 1006 18.96 11.53 36.66
CA GLU A 1006 19.35 12.89 36.29
C GLU A 1006 20.35 12.89 35.14
N GLU A 1007 21.29 11.96 35.17
CA GLU A 1007 22.26 11.73 34.10
C GLU A 1007 22.41 10.23 33.84
N VAL A 1008 22.58 9.85 32.58
CA VAL A 1008 22.91 8.47 32.18
C VAL A 1008 24.05 8.51 31.20
N HIS A 1009 25.03 7.64 31.40
CA HIS A 1009 26.14 7.50 30.48
C HIS A 1009 26.07 6.12 29.83
N LEU A 1010 25.84 6.10 28.53
CA LEU A 1010 25.79 4.88 27.73
C LEU A 1010 27.22 4.49 27.30
N PRO A 1011 27.66 3.26 27.56
CA PRO A 1011 29.00 2.83 27.18
C PRO A 1011 29.14 2.69 25.67
N HIS A 1012 30.34 2.91 25.15
CA HIS A 1012 30.70 2.64 23.77
C HIS A 1012 32.07 1.95 23.67
N TRP A 1013 32.27 1.16 22.62
CA TRP A 1013 33.51 0.40 22.36
C TRP A 1013 34.39 1.04 21.28
N ILE A 1014 34.09 2.27 20.88
CA ILE A 1014 34.89 3.03 19.92
C ILE A 1014 36.11 3.65 20.61
N ASP A 1015 37.29 3.49 20.03
CA ASP A 1015 38.50 4.22 20.43
C ASP A 1015 38.36 5.69 20.05
N HIS A 1016 38.07 6.52 21.06
CA HIS A 1016 37.71 7.92 20.86
C HIS A 1016 38.92 8.79 20.53
N SER A 1017 38.77 9.60 19.49
CA SER A 1017 39.59 10.80 19.28
C SER A 1017 38.66 12.00 19.10
N SER A 1018 39.11 13.20 19.47
CA SER A 1018 38.30 14.43 19.38
C SER A 1018 37.77 14.75 17.97
N LYS A 1019 38.26 14.08 16.93
CA LYS A 1019 37.85 14.25 15.52
C LYS A 1019 36.58 13.49 15.12
N ILE A 1020 36.09 12.56 15.94
CA ILE A 1020 34.94 11.70 15.60
C ILE A 1020 33.71 11.92 16.50
N SER A 1021 33.74 12.88 17.42
CA SER A 1021 32.62 13.17 18.33
C SER A 1021 31.31 13.47 17.59
N ASP A 1022 31.36 14.22 16.49
CA ASP A 1022 30.18 14.58 15.68
C ASP A 1022 29.58 13.40 14.91
N LEU A 1023 30.24 12.23 14.91
CA LEU A 1023 29.77 11.02 14.22
C LEU A 1023 28.94 10.11 15.12
N PHE A 1024 28.96 10.32 16.44
CA PHE A 1024 28.14 9.54 17.35
C PHE A 1024 26.68 9.98 17.31
N SER A 1025 25.79 9.01 17.48
CA SER A 1025 24.36 9.24 17.61
C SER A 1025 23.75 8.17 18.51
N ILE A 1026 22.60 8.45 19.09
CA ILE A 1026 21.88 7.49 19.92
C ILE A 1026 20.66 7.02 19.14
N LEU A 1027 20.56 5.71 18.94
CA LEU A 1027 19.32 5.09 18.51
C LEU A 1027 18.34 5.14 19.67
N HIS A 1028 17.15 5.69 19.41
CA HIS A 1028 16.01 5.57 20.28
C HIS A 1028 14.95 4.73 19.59
N VAL A 1029 14.70 3.55 20.14
CA VAL A 1029 13.64 2.65 19.66
C VAL A 1029 12.35 3.08 20.34
N ASP A 1030 11.41 3.63 19.56
CA ASP A 1030 10.05 3.95 20.03
C ASP A 1030 9.02 3.12 19.25
N THR A 1031 7.90 2.84 19.90
CA THR A 1031 6.69 2.20 19.37
C THR A 1031 6.09 2.90 18.14
N CYS A 1032 6.58 4.07 17.74
CA CYS A 1032 6.17 4.81 16.53
C CYS A 1032 7.25 4.85 15.43
N GLY A 1033 8.39 4.17 15.62
CA GLY A 1033 9.53 4.11 14.71
C GLY A 1033 10.85 4.46 15.40
N ASN A 1034 11.97 3.95 14.90
CA ASN A 1034 13.29 4.30 15.42
C ASN A 1034 13.66 5.73 15.01
N PHE A 1035 14.22 6.51 15.92
CA PHE A 1035 14.79 7.82 15.61
C PHE A 1035 16.21 7.95 16.16
N VAL A 1036 17.00 8.79 15.50
CA VAL A 1036 18.42 8.99 15.81
C VAL A 1036 18.57 10.34 16.49
N GLU A 1037 18.99 10.32 17.76
CA GLU A 1037 19.23 11.50 18.60
C GLU A 1037 20.71 11.91 18.50
N GLN A 1038 20.98 13.22 18.40
CA GLN A 1038 22.34 13.75 18.41
C GLN A 1038 22.88 13.83 19.85
N VAL A 1039 24.17 13.53 20.00
CA VAL A 1039 24.81 13.38 21.31
C VAL A 1039 25.17 14.75 21.90
N SER A 1040 24.96 14.93 23.21
CA SER A 1040 25.32 16.16 23.92
C SER A 1040 26.79 16.23 24.32
N GLU A 1041 27.36 15.12 24.78
CA GLU A 1041 28.76 15.03 25.22
C GLU A 1041 29.28 13.58 25.08
N VAL A 1042 30.51 13.44 24.58
CA VAL A 1042 31.17 12.15 24.33
C VAL A 1042 32.50 12.12 25.08
N THR A 1043 32.68 11.13 25.93
CA THR A 1043 33.93 10.85 26.65
C THR A 1043 34.74 9.77 25.92
N SER A 1044 35.85 9.30 26.51
CA SER A 1044 36.65 8.23 25.90
C SER A 1044 35.98 6.86 25.87
N SER A 1045 34.96 6.64 26.72
CA SER A 1045 34.30 5.33 26.89
C SER A 1045 32.78 5.39 26.97
N HIS A 1046 32.20 6.57 27.16
CA HIS A 1046 30.76 6.76 27.34
C HIS A 1046 30.21 8.00 26.65
N ILE A 1047 28.91 7.94 26.34
CA ILE A 1047 28.10 9.08 25.90
C ILE A 1047 27.22 9.54 27.06
N LYS A 1048 27.29 10.82 27.39
CA LYS A 1048 26.47 11.43 28.45
C LYS A 1048 25.11 11.90 27.91
N LEU A 1049 24.06 11.54 28.63
CA LEU A 1049 22.68 11.98 28.43
C LEU A 1049 22.16 12.70 29.68
N LEU A 1050 21.56 13.87 29.49
CA LEU A 1050 20.96 14.66 30.56
C LEU A 1050 19.44 14.43 30.59
N GLN A 1051 18.95 13.93 31.72
CA GLN A 1051 17.53 13.63 31.97
C GLN A 1051 16.83 12.87 30.84
N PRO A 1052 17.33 11.69 30.43
CA PRO A 1052 16.74 10.93 29.34
C PRO A 1052 15.33 10.43 29.67
N THR A 1053 14.45 10.39 28.67
CA THR A 1053 13.19 9.63 28.69
C THR A 1053 13.46 8.20 28.22
N PHE A 1054 13.09 7.18 28.99
CA PHE A 1054 13.57 5.83 28.74
C PHE A 1054 12.69 5.02 27.78
N SER A 1055 13.37 4.41 26.82
CA SER A 1055 12.97 3.36 25.88
C SER A 1055 14.25 2.56 25.54
N PRO A 1056 14.22 1.51 24.68
CA PRO A 1056 15.46 0.90 24.22
C PRO A 1056 16.36 1.91 23.52
N ARG A 1057 17.59 2.05 24.02
CA ARG A 1057 18.58 3.03 23.58
C ARG A 1057 19.92 2.36 23.31
N GLY A 1058 20.58 2.75 22.22
CA GLY A 1058 21.88 2.19 21.84
C GLY A 1058 22.75 3.22 21.15
N VAL A 1059 24.07 3.15 21.38
CA VAL A 1059 25.02 4.07 20.78
C VAL A 1059 25.37 3.61 19.36
N MET A 1060 25.36 4.54 18.40
CA MET A 1060 25.72 4.33 17.01
C MET A 1060 26.79 5.31 16.55
N ILE A 1061 27.52 4.96 15.49
CA ILE A 1061 28.46 5.84 14.81
C ILE A 1061 28.23 5.83 13.30
N ARG A 1062 28.27 7.00 12.66
CA ARG A 1062 27.98 7.17 11.23
C ARG A 1062 29.10 6.63 10.35
N LYS A 1063 28.76 5.81 9.36
CA LYS A 1063 29.62 5.28 8.29
C LYS A 1063 29.95 6.41 7.29
N LYS A 1064 31.04 7.15 7.49
CA LYS A 1064 31.48 8.21 6.56
C LYS A 1064 32.70 7.78 5.74
N LEU A 1065 32.61 7.90 4.42
CA LEU A 1065 33.69 7.52 3.50
C LEU A 1065 34.98 8.31 3.80
N GLY A 1066 36.09 7.61 4.02
CA GLY A 1066 37.40 8.20 4.31
C GLY A 1066 37.71 8.44 5.80
N ILE A 1067 36.80 8.10 6.71
CA ILE A 1067 37.06 8.14 8.16
C ILE A 1067 37.31 6.72 8.68
N SER A 1068 38.50 6.50 9.24
CA SER A 1068 38.86 5.27 9.95
C SER A 1068 38.22 5.25 11.33
N VAL A 1069 37.42 4.22 11.63
CA VAL A 1069 36.85 3.97 12.95
C VAL A 1069 37.59 2.81 13.60
N LYS A 1070 38.13 3.03 14.80
CA LYS A 1070 38.81 2.00 15.59
C LYS A 1070 37.91 1.52 16.72
N VAL A 1071 37.89 0.22 16.97
CA VAL A 1071 36.95 -0.44 17.90
C VAL A 1071 37.72 -1.42 18.77
N PHE A 1072 37.46 -1.42 20.07
CA PHE A 1072 37.97 -2.47 20.97
C PHE A 1072 37.18 -3.75 20.73
N TYR A 1073 37.87 -4.87 20.53
CA TYR A 1073 37.29 -6.20 20.26
C TYR A 1073 37.77 -7.19 21.31
N ASP A 1074 36.91 -8.16 21.64
CA ASP A 1074 37.27 -9.31 22.45
C ASP A 1074 37.61 -10.51 21.56
N VAL A 1075 38.56 -11.34 22.04
CA VAL A 1075 38.97 -12.57 21.38
C VAL A 1075 38.40 -13.75 22.15
N LEU A 1076 37.47 -14.49 21.55
CA LEU A 1076 36.92 -15.72 22.14
C LEU A 1076 37.51 -16.93 21.43
N ILE A 1077 38.09 -17.86 22.20
CA ILE A 1077 38.72 -19.07 21.67
C ILE A 1077 37.91 -20.28 22.11
N TYR A 1078 37.45 -21.10 21.15
CA TYR A 1078 36.73 -22.32 21.42
C TYR A 1078 37.46 -23.52 20.82
N LYS A 1079 37.66 -24.56 21.62
CA LYS A 1079 38.15 -25.87 21.19
C LYS A 1079 36.98 -26.75 20.75
N THR A 1080 37.00 -27.23 19.52
CA THR A 1080 35.97 -28.15 19.01
C THR A 1080 36.19 -29.60 19.49
N LYS A 1081 35.19 -30.46 19.26
CA LYS A 1081 35.25 -31.92 19.54
C LYS A 1081 35.90 -32.77 18.44
N LYS A 1082 36.54 -32.15 17.43
CA LYS A 1082 37.19 -32.88 16.33
C LYS A 1082 38.39 -33.72 16.84
N GLU A 1083 38.76 -34.75 16.08
CA GLU A 1083 39.86 -35.68 16.41
C GLU A 1083 41.22 -34.97 16.55
N PHE A 1084 41.48 -33.98 15.70
CA PHE A 1084 42.66 -33.13 15.77
C PHE A 1084 42.33 -31.77 16.40
N LEU A 1085 43.35 -31.09 16.97
CA LEU A 1085 43.16 -29.80 17.62
C LEU A 1085 42.64 -28.77 16.61
N THR A 1086 41.37 -28.40 16.77
CA THR A 1086 40.74 -27.36 15.96
C THR A 1086 40.16 -26.30 16.88
N LEU A 1087 40.65 -25.06 16.74
CA LEU A 1087 40.20 -23.90 17.50
C LEU A 1087 39.40 -22.95 16.60
N HIS A 1088 38.26 -22.47 17.09
CA HIS A 1088 37.58 -21.31 16.52
C HIS A 1088 37.96 -20.06 17.32
N VAL A 1089 38.61 -19.10 16.67
CA VAL A 1089 39.07 -17.83 17.26
C VAL A 1089 38.18 -16.70 16.74
N TYR A 1090 37.25 -16.23 17.55
CA TYR A 1090 36.30 -15.17 17.21
C TYR A 1090 36.80 -13.79 17.61
N LEU A 1091 36.61 -12.79 16.73
CA LEU A 1091 36.71 -11.37 17.05
C LEU A 1091 35.30 -10.81 17.20
N VAL A 1092 34.87 -10.54 18.43
CA VAL A 1092 33.53 -9.99 18.72
C VAL A 1092 33.64 -8.62 19.39
N PRO A 1093 32.74 -7.67 19.09
CA PRO A 1093 32.68 -6.45 19.89
C PRO A 1093 32.35 -6.80 21.36
N PRO A 1094 32.57 -5.87 22.31
CA PRO A 1094 32.22 -6.02 23.72
C PRO A 1094 30.69 -6.02 23.98
N ASP A 1095 29.93 -6.61 23.07
CA ASP A 1095 28.48 -6.77 23.14
C ASP A 1095 28.12 -8.12 23.77
N ARG A 1096 27.39 -8.06 24.88
CA ARG A 1096 27.02 -9.25 25.64
C ARG A 1096 26.03 -10.14 24.88
N ASP A 1097 25.14 -9.58 24.07
CA ASP A 1097 24.18 -10.35 23.26
C ASP A 1097 24.93 -11.19 22.22
N VAL A 1098 25.89 -10.57 21.52
CA VAL A 1098 26.74 -11.23 20.52
C VAL A 1098 27.58 -12.34 21.15
N LYS A 1099 28.22 -12.08 22.31
CA LYS A 1099 29.00 -13.08 23.04
C LYS A 1099 28.15 -14.30 23.44
N GLN A 1100 26.97 -14.07 23.99
CA GLN A 1100 26.06 -15.15 24.38
C GLN A 1100 25.57 -15.97 23.17
N LYS A 1101 25.40 -15.34 22.00
CA LYS A 1101 25.03 -16.03 20.76
C LYS A 1101 26.17 -16.91 20.24
N VAL A 1102 27.43 -16.46 20.32
CA VAL A 1102 28.60 -17.27 19.99
C VAL A 1102 28.72 -18.44 20.95
N GLU A 1103 28.64 -18.19 22.25
CA GLU A 1103 28.73 -19.23 23.30
C GLU A 1103 27.65 -20.29 23.13
N ARG A 1104 26.38 -19.91 22.91
CA ARG A 1104 25.28 -20.86 22.66
C ARG A 1104 25.51 -21.71 21.41
N ASN A 1105 26.01 -21.11 20.32
CA ASN A 1105 26.31 -21.85 19.10
C ASN A 1105 27.47 -22.83 19.31
N GLU A 1106 28.56 -22.41 19.95
CA GLU A 1106 29.71 -23.28 20.20
C GLU A 1106 29.38 -24.41 21.18
N THR A 1107 28.61 -24.11 22.23
CA THR A 1107 28.17 -25.09 23.22
C THR A 1107 27.21 -26.12 22.60
N SER A 1108 26.36 -25.74 21.64
CA SER A 1108 25.48 -26.68 20.95
C SER A 1108 26.25 -27.68 20.06
N TYR A 1109 27.43 -27.29 19.57
CA TYR A 1109 28.38 -28.20 18.90
C TYR A 1109 29.31 -28.94 19.89
N GLY A 1110 29.18 -28.66 21.18
CA GLY A 1110 29.97 -29.24 22.24
C GLY A 1110 31.40 -28.71 22.34
N SER A 1111 31.70 -27.56 21.73
CA SER A 1111 33.00 -26.91 21.87
C SER A 1111 33.19 -26.37 23.30
N ILE A 1112 34.44 -26.25 23.74
CA ILE A 1112 34.83 -25.78 25.08
C ILE A 1112 35.58 -24.47 24.94
N MET A 1113 35.18 -23.44 25.70
CA MET A 1113 35.86 -22.14 25.70
C MET A 1113 37.23 -22.24 26.38
N ILE A 1114 38.27 -21.68 25.74
CA ILE A 1114 39.60 -21.49 26.31
C ILE A 1114 39.72 -20.00 26.73
N PRO A 1115 39.70 -19.68 28.04
CA PRO A 1115 39.74 -18.30 28.49
C PRO A 1115 41.14 -17.70 28.29
N LYS A 1116 41.23 -16.60 27.56
CA LYS A 1116 42.49 -15.85 27.32
C LYS A 1116 42.28 -14.33 27.40
N PRO A 1117 43.35 -13.55 27.65
CA PRO A 1117 43.26 -12.08 27.69
C PRO A 1117 42.83 -11.50 26.34
N ASN A 1118 42.06 -10.41 26.37
CA ASN A 1118 41.65 -9.68 25.17
C ASN A 1118 42.73 -8.70 24.68
N PRO A 1119 42.65 -8.21 23.44
CA PRO A 1119 43.51 -7.14 22.92
C PRO A 1119 43.40 -5.82 23.70
N ASP A 1120 44.55 -5.26 24.09
CA ASP A 1120 44.62 -3.89 24.65
C ASP A 1120 44.58 -2.79 23.58
N LYS A 1121 44.84 -3.17 22.31
CA LYS A 1121 44.82 -2.27 21.15
C LYS A 1121 43.49 -2.38 20.41
N SER A 1122 42.89 -1.23 20.08
CA SER A 1122 41.71 -1.16 19.21
C SER A 1122 42.03 -1.58 17.77
N LEU A 1123 41.07 -2.22 17.10
CA LEU A 1123 41.18 -2.68 15.71
C LEU A 1123 40.46 -1.72 14.75
N GLU A 1124 41.07 -1.42 13.62
CA GLU A 1124 40.47 -0.57 12.58
C GLU A 1124 39.41 -1.32 11.77
N MET A 1125 38.19 -0.76 11.75
CA MET A 1125 37.07 -1.34 11.00
C MET A 1125 37.34 -1.32 9.50
N LEU A 1126 36.89 -2.37 8.81
CA LEU A 1126 37.10 -2.58 7.37
C LEU A 1126 38.57 -2.79 6.95
N ASP A 1127 39.51 -2.90 7.89
CA ASP A 1127 40.88 -3.31 7.58
C ASP A 1127 41.03 -4.85 7.62
N HIS A 1128 42.16 -5.36 7.12
CA HIS A 1128 42.48 -6.79 7.07
C HIS A 1128 43.43 -7.18 8.20
N PHE A 1129 43.10 -8.28 8.87
CA PHE A 1129 43.88 -8.89 9.94
C PHE A 1129 44.27 -10.31 9.57
N PHE A 1130 45.42 -10.72 10.11
CA PHE A 1130 46.02 -12.03 9.94
C PHE A 1130 46.17 -12.67 11.31
N LEU A 1131 45.80 -13.93 11.44
CA LEU A 1131 46.13 -14.73 12.61
C LEU A 1131 47.31 -15.63 12.24
N THR A 1132 48.38 -15.56 13.02
CA THR A 1132 49.59 -16.36 12.82
C THR A 1132 49.93 -17.12 14.09
N THR A 1133 50.75 -18.17 13.94
CA THR A 1133 51.23 -18.98 15.06
C THR A 1133 52.70 -19.37 14.83
N ASP A 1134 53.39 -19.76 15.89
CA ASP A 1134 54.75 -20.30 15.87
C ASP A 1134 54.80 -21.81 15.60
N MET A 1135 53.65 -22.45 15.34
CA MET A 1135 53.54 -23.85 14.93
C MET A 1135 53.52 -23.98 13.41
N ASP A 1136 54.60 -24.54 12.84
CA ASP A 1136 54.73 -24.75 11.40
C ASP A 1136 53.69 -25.72 10.81
N THR A 1137 53.07 -26.56 11.63
CA THR A 1137 52.03 -27.53 11.22
C THR A 1137 50.61 -26.97 11.28
N ALA A 1138 50.43 -25.69 11.61
CA ALA A 1138 49.11 -25.09 11.75
C ALA A 1138 48.53 -24.60 10.42
N GLU A 1139 47.29 -24.97 10.15
CA GLU A 1139 46.49 -24.45 9.03
C GLU A 1139 45.46 -23.46 9.59
N ILE A 1140 45.50 -22.22 9.12
CA ILE A 1140 44.59 -21.14 9.58
C ILE A 1140 43.70 -20.72 8.42
N GLN A 1141 42.37 -20.77 8.62
CA GLN A 1141 41.40 -20.34 7.61
C GLN A 1141 40.40 -19.33 8.19
N PRO A 1142 40.14 -18.19 7.52
CA PRO A 1142 40.78 -17.72 6.28
C PRO A 1142 42.18 -17.12 6.54
N ASP A 1143 43.06 -17.16 5.54
CA ASP A 1143 44.41 -16.56 5.62
C ASP A 1143 44.41 -15.06 5.96
N LYS A 1144 43.33 -14.36 5.57
CA LYS A 1144 43.11 -12.94 5.87
C LYS A 1144 41.64 -12.68 6.18
N LEU A 1145 41.38 -11.92 7.24
CA LEU A 1145 40.04 -11.57 7.68
C LEU A 1145 39.83 -10.06 7.58
N LYS A 1146 38.84 -9.62 6.79
CA LYS A 1146 38.42 -8.22 6.76
C LYS A 1146 37.40 -7.98 7.87
N LEU A 1147 37.74 -7.15 8.86
CA LEU A 1147 36.91 -6.90 10.03
C LEU A 1147 35.62 -6.16 9.64
N ARG A 1148 34.45 -6.75 9.92
CA ARG A 1148 33.13 -6.18 9.61
C ARG A 1148 32.16 -6.38 10.75
N TYR A 1149 31.31 -5.40 11.03
CA TYR A 1149 30.32 -5.52 12.10
C TYR A 1149 29.25 -6.57 11.80
N GLU A 1150 28.72 -6.58 10.57
CA GLU A 1150 27.53 -7.35 10.17
C GLU A 1150 27.83 -8.84 9.83
N ARG A 1151 29.03 -9.36 10.14
CA ARG A 1151 29.43 -10.75 9.81
C ARG A 1151 30.15 -11.42 10.98
N ARG A 1152 30.12 -12.76 11.02
CA ARG A 1152 30.97 -13.55 11.93
C ARG A 1152 32.43 -13.36 11.53
N ASN A 1153 33.20 -12.68 12.39
CA ASN A 1153 34.65 -12.53 12.23
C ASN A 1153 35.34 -13.64 13.03
N PHE A 1154 35.75 -14.72 12.38
CA PHE A 1154 36.50 -15.78 13.07
C PHE A 1154 37.53 -16.45 12.17
N PHE A 1155 38.52 -17.06 12.80
CA PHE A 1155 39.50 -17.95 12.20
C PHE A 1155 39.30 -19.37 12.73
N GLU A 1156 39.37 -20.37 11.86
CA GLU A 1156 39.61 -21.76 12.25
C GLU A 1156 41.12 -22.00 12.26
N VAL A 1157 41.66 -22.50 13.37
CA VAL A 1157 43.06 -22.92 13.52
C VAL A 1157 43.06 -24.44 13.67
N PHE A 1158 43.60 -25.14 12.70
CA PHE A 1158 43.72 -26.59 12.68
C PHE A 1158 45.19 -27.00 12.88
N ILE A 1159 45.45 -27.87 13.86
CA ILE A 1159 46.79 -28.38 14.16
C ILE A 1159 46.69 -29.91 14.27
N ARG A 1160 47.38 -30.62 13.37
CA ARG A 1160 47.35 -32.09 13.32
C ARG A 1160 48.04 -32.73 14.53
N ASN A 1161 49.23 -32.26 14.90
CA ASN A 1161 50.02 -32.79 16.01
C ASN A 1161 50.33 -31.65 16.99
N ALA A 1162 49.45 -31.41 17.95
CA ALA A 1162 49.66 -30.41 19.01
C ALA A 1162 50.21 -31.08 20.28
N ASP A 1163 51.54 -31.15 20.39
CA ASP A 1163 52.27 -31.76 21.52
C ASP A 1163 53.07 -30.76 22.37
N SER A 1164 53.04 -29.47 22.02
CA SER A 1164 53.69 -28.38 22.75
C SER A 1164 52.78 -27.16 22.93
N ASP A 1165 53.22 -26.24 23.80
CA ASP A 1165 52.66 -24.89 23.86
C ASP A 1165 52.91 -24.15 22.53
N PHE A 1166 51.98 -23.29 22.14
CA PHE A 1166 52.11 -22.45 20.94
C PHE A 1166 51.49 -21.07 21.14
N SER A 1167 51.94 -20.07 20.39
CA SER A 1167 51.40 -18.71 20.42
C SER A 1167 50.48 -18.43 19.25
N LEU A 1168 49.41 -17.67 19.49
CA LEU A 1168 48.57 -17.05 18.49
C LEU A 1168 48.86 -15.55 18.47
N LYS A 1169 49.08 -14.98 17.29
CA LYS A 1169 49.35 -13.56 17.07
C LYS A 1169 48.34 -12.99 16.08
N LEU A 1170 47.62 -11.95 16.48
CA LEU A 1170 46.78 -11.18 15.57
C LEU A 1170 47.58 -9.99 15.05
N GLN A 1171 47.65 -9.83 13.73
CA GLN A 1171 48.50 -8.86 13.06
C GLN A 1171 47.69 -8.00 12.05
N SER A 1172 48.01 -6.71 11.95
CA SER A 1172 47.40 -5.80 10.96
C SER A 1172 48.21 -5.73 9.66
N LYS A 1173 47.72 -5.02 8.64
CA LYS A 1173 48.37 -4.88 7.33
C LYS A 1173 49.74 -4.17 7.44
N GLN A 1174 50.67 -4.54 6.55
CA GLN A 1174 52.04 -3.99 6.48
C GLN A 1174 52.10 -2.46 6.55
N ASN A 1175 52.90 -1.97 7.49
CA ASN A 1175 53.30 -0.57 7.56
C ASN A 1175 54.28 -0.24 6.41
N LYS A 1176 54.60 1.05 6.20
CA LYS A 1176 55.53 1.53 5.16
C LYS A 1176 56.93 0.87 5.15
N ASN A 1177 57.28 0.12 6.20
CA ASN A 1177 58.53 -0.61 6.37
C ASN A 1177 58.42 -2.13 6.09
N ASN A 1178 57.34 -2.62 5.46
CA ASN A 1178 57.07 -4.04 5.20
C ASN A 1178 56.95 -4.96 6.46
N GLU A 1179 56.79 -4.39 7.65
CA GLU A 1179 56.52 -5.13 8.89
C GLU A 1179 55.03 -5.08 9.27
N HIS A 1180 54.51 -6.21 9.76
CA HIS A 1180 53.16 -6.32 10.32
C HIS A 1180 53.15 -5.86 11.78
N ASP A 1181 52.25 -4.94 12.16
CA ASP A 1181 52.09 -4.58 13.58
C ASP A 1181 51.27 -5.66 14.29
N THR A 1182 51.79 -6.17 15.39
CA THR A 1182 51.11 -7.18 16.20
C THR A 1182 50.17 -6.47 17.17
N VAL A 1183 48.87 -6.75 17.04
CA VAL A 1183 47.80 -6.11 17.82
C VAL A 1183 47.39 -6.93 19.05
N TRP A 1184 47.62 -8.24 19.02
CA TRP A 1184 47.37 -9.15 20.13
C TRP A 1184 48.26 -10.39 20.04
N THR A 1185 48.69 -10.92 21.19
CA THR A 1185 49.46 -12.17 21.27
C THR A 1185 49.02 -12.95 22.50
N CYS A 1186 48.86 -14.26 22.33
CA CYS A 1186 48.44 -15.14 23.41
C CYS A 1186 49.07 -16.53 23.26
N THR A 1187 49.59 -17.10 24.35
CA THR A 1187 50.07 -18.48 24.40
C THR A 1187 48.93 -19.44 24.77
N ILE A 1188 48.70 -20.44 23.92
CA ILE A 1188 47.86 -21.61 24.18
C ILE A 1188 48.76 -22.70 24.76
N ARG A 1189 48.52 -23.06 26.02
CA ARG A 1189 49.29 -24.08 26.72
C ARG A 1189 48.71 -25.46 26.44
N GLN A 1190 49.53 -26.49 26.46
CA GLN A 1190 49.12 -27.87 26.26
C GLN A 1190 47.96 -28.29 27.19
N GLY A 1191 48.04 -27.88 28.46
CA GLY A 1191 46.99 -28.13 29.45
C GLY A 1191 45.65 -27.42 29.18
N ASP A 1192 45.63 -26.40 28.31
CA ASP A 1192 44.39 -25.68 27.95
C ASP A 1192 43.51 -26.50 26.99
N TYR A 1193 44.10 -27.47 26.27
CA TYR A 1193 43.39 -28.26 25.25
C TYR A 1193 43.54 -29.78 25.39
N GLN A 1194 44.32 -30.30 26.33
CA GLN A 1194 44.33 -31.72 26.69
C GLN A 1194 43.45 -31.97 27.92
N ASN A 1195 42.43 -32.83 27.79
CA ASN A 1195 41.55 -33.16 28.92
C ASN A 1195 42.35 -33.87 30.01
N GLN A 1196 42.27 -33.40 31.26
CA GLN A 1196 42.61 -34.22 32.42
C GLN A 1196 41.68 -35.43 32.46
N SER A 1197 42.24 -36.63 32.30
CA SER A 1197 41.59 -37.86 32.72
C SER A 1197 41.52 -37.86 34.25
N THR A 1198 40.34 -37.65 34.82
CA THR A 1198 40.08 -38.08 36.20
C THR A 1198 39.30 -39.38 36.14
N ASP A 1199 40.04 -40.49 36.17
CA ASP A 1199 39.61 -41.70 36.84
C ASP A 1199 39.23 -41.33 38.28
N HIS A 1200 37.93 -41.29 38.57
CA HIS A 1200 37.42 -41.56 39.91
C HIS A 1200 36.12 -42.36 39.74
N LYS A 1201 36.30 -43.65 39.44
CA LYS A 1201 35.41 -44.68 39.96
C LYS A 1201 35.81 -44.96 41.41
N ASP A 1202 34.78 -45.18 42.21
CA ASP A 1202 34.78 -45.77 43.56
C ASP A 1202 35.20 -44.86 44.73
N ALA A 1203 34.18 -44.28 45.39
CA ALA A 1203 34.01 -44.41 46.83
C ALA A 1203 32.56 -44.10 47.25
N PHE A 1204 32.01 -45.07 47.97
CA PHE A 1204 30.69 -45.24 48.56
C PHE A 1204 30.20 -44.14 49.54
N HIS A 1205 28.86 -44.17 49.70
CA HIS A 1205 27.99 -43.73 50.81
C HIS A 1205 27.37 -42.34 50.82
#